data_AF-A0A4S4KY90-F1
#
_entry.id   AF-A0A4S4KY90-F1
#
_cell.length_a   1.000
_cell.length_b   1.000
_cell.length_c   1.000
_cell.angle_alpha   90.00
_cell.angle_beta   90.00
_cell.angle_gamma   90.00
#
_symmetry.space_group_name_H-M   'P 1'
#
loop_
_entity.id
_entity.type
_entity.pdbx_description
1 polymer ?
#
loop_
_entity_poly.entity_id
_entity_poly.type
_entity_poly.pdbx_seq_one_letter_code
_entity_poly.pdbx_strand_id
1 'polypeptide(L)'
;MSDSRHTRPATTKRSQQTADDEGRKTKKKAEAHLQLEYIDAKYDDLDDAAHAALDIKTENEISEYGDEPNGMSIVMSVAFTCDRLLQDAEIIRKICKKFGKALTTLAKDAHNSGSYKSIRNLVVLQKNVNLINPKLDHNGMDVGPLNEDVREMQTVRRAWTIQYMGTAHKLLHRSISDMNQRRGTKSYANSLAIVQSSGTGKSRTVHELGKLVFCIPFNLRAEKEEGGFPYPSPDKSIRDYLIQSLRTMLNANPMSRSSETRDSVQITDLQRARLFYIDFLHNLFSAVLEEIKNLPRVNSLQQVAENWSAYLDDDDRSARQRLYEKVVKMPYSGSWSTIYEDSGDAQTEVDLIADRCLQAIQSLISQIDKLANVDGKHGNQSKDVRIVIYVDEAHDLTKEAIKEGPEKERSFYHTFCSATNSLTAAPVFFLYLSTHSNLAEFAPSRLNFPSARVAGGEDNVQPPFTELPFDCLYEKTTIIEPGTKTLEQVADINFLCSFGRPLFTSLALSDPLRMSDSIVDLARSKLTGVTRPDSVFSSGSVQLAVLSIRLLPDFDLTRADSRRTLMNLVQNHMAIAYSIPQHRETLRTGYPSEPILAEAAARQMRVLRFQLGRGNAASHLQSYTESGLIEKGQRGELVARLIMTMAYDEAVDAFNEENGTLFPANSGVHPLYSQGVPLMYYIKALLGNEHAENIFNSRPNNVKDGKPFREAYKDAWVRFTHFQRAGDSSVISSEACWAAAARAMAFQCNSGQALIDILVPVILYKNGTLCEANMSAILVQVKGQRGVVTKASVKIDERDLKFFPPPSDERSDERPYITLVMELGVQFRTAKPSKYTAGHAPDVNRSPSKVMVSKASDRFSERLVSSKKHPRYAITVRGCSPSVYAVVDNKDVFATLLASRHILEEHPRQNAEALSAVRRLKPFWTCGPECFDWTGTTKLSVEQIPDVPAEGVYTGCDADDDVFL
;
A
#
# COMPACT_ATOMS: atom_id res chain seq x y z
N MET A 1 79.79 -21.62 2.47
CA MET A 1 80.52 -21.85 1.21
C MET A 1 79.63 -21.32 0.10
N SER A 2 79.98 -20.34 -0.72
CA SER A 2 81.16 -19.50 -0.89
C SER A 2 80.73 -18.33 -1.78
N ASP A 3 81.06 -17.11 -1.35
CA ASP A 3 81.49 -15.94 -2.11
C ASP A 3 81.21 -15.81 -3.62
N SER A 4 80.71 -14.63 -4.03
CA SER A 4 81.56 -13.68 -4.77
C SER A 4 80.85 -12.36 -5.11
N ARG A 5 81.61 -11.28 -4.92
CA ARG A 5 81.28 -9.89 -5.23
C ARG A 5 81.43 -9.58 -6.72
N HIS A 6 80.57 -8.66 -7.16
CA HIS A 6 80.68 -7.64 -8.20
C HIS A 6 81.89 -7.60 -9.15
N THR A 7 81.60 -7.35 -10.43
CA THR A 7 81.89 -6.06 -11.08
C THR A 7 80.99 -5.83 -12.31
N ARG A 8 80.38 -4.64 -12.40
CA ARG A 8 79.78 -4.08 -13.64
C ARG A 8 80.88 -3.58 -14.59
N PRO A 9 80.57 -3.41 -15.89
CA PRO A 9 80.54 -2.04 -16.37
C PRO A 9 79.31 -1.69 -17.24
N ALA A 10 78.94 -0.42 -17.12
CA ALA A 10 78.01 0.39 -17.92
C ALA A 10 78.52 0.54 -19.37
N THR A 11 77.76 0.88 -20.42
CA THR A 11 76.34 1.15 -20.70
C THR A 11 76.31 1.38 -22.21
N THR A 12 75.28 0.92 -22.92
CA THR A 12 74.88 1.56 -24.18
C THR A 12 73.43 2.01 -24.04
N LYS A 13 73.29 3.17 -23.40
CA LYS A 13 72.07 3.93 -23.10
C LYS A 13 71.17 4.21 -24.31
N ARG A 14 71.62 3.98 -25.55
CA ARG A 14 70.91 4.40 -26.76
C ARG A 14 69.79 3.46 -27.20
N SER A 15 69.94 2.15 -26.96
CA SER A 15 68.87 1.15 -27.21
C SER A 15 67.83 1.13 -26.09
N GLN A 16 68.24 1.43 -24.86
CA GLN A 16 67.32 1.66 -23.74
C GLN A 16 66.55 2.97 -23.90
N GLN A 17 67.14 4.05 -24.44
CA GLN A 17 66.38 5.29 -24.65
C GLN A 17 65.30 5.16 -25.74
N THR A 18 65.53 4.40 -26.81
CA THR A 18 64.49 4.13 -27.83
C THR A 18 63.44 3.15 -27.34
N ALA A 19 63.82 2.11 -26.58
CA ALA A 19 62.87 1.18 -25.96
C ALA A 19 62.10 1.80 -24.79
N ASP A 20 62.71 2.74 -24.05
CA ASP A 20 62.06 3.52 -23.01
C ASP A 20 61.20 4.63 -23.61
N ASP A 21 61.53 5.23 -24.76
CA ASP A 21 60.64 6.18 -25.44
C ASP A 21 59.48 5.48 -26.14
N GLU A 22 59.67 4.31 -26.76
CA GLU A 22 58.57 3.48 -27.24
C GLU A 22 57.74 2.92 -26.10
N GLY A 23 58.38 2.44 -25.03
CA GLY A 23 57.75 1.95 -23.80
C GLY A 23 57.02 3.04 -23.04
N ARG A 24 57.51 4.28 -23.04
CA ARG A 24 56.85 5.46 -22.43
C ARG A 24 55.79 6.04 -23.35
N LYS A 25 55.90 5.91 -24.67
CA LYS A 25 54.82 6.20 -25.63
C LYS A 25 53.70 5.18 -25.51
N THR A 26 53.98 3.87 -25.48
CA THR A 26 52.97 2.83 -25.26
C THR A 26 52.38 2.90 -23.84
N LYS A 27 53.18 3.21 -22.81
CA LYS A 27 52.67 3.43 -21.45
C LYS A 27 51.85 4.71 -21.32
N LYS A 28 52.21 5.82 -21.98
CA LYS A 28 51.35 7.02 -22.09
C LYS A 28 50.10 6.78 -22.93
N LYS A 29 50.19 5.95 -23.99
CA LYS A 29 49.05 5.56 -24.83
C LYS A 29 48.09 4.67 -24.02
N ALA A 30 48.62 3.72 -23.25
CA ALA A 30 47.85 2.91 -22.30
C ALA A 30 47.28 3.73 -21.14
N GLU A 31 48.01 4.68 -20.56
CA GLU A 31 47.53 5.59 -19.51
C GLU A 31 46.45 6.57 -20.02
N ALA A 32 46.52 7.00 -21.28
CA ALA A 32 45.48 7.81 -21.92
C ALA A 32 44.20 7.00 -22.24
N HIS A 33 44.35 5.74 -22.67
CA HIS A 33 43.23 4.82 -22.85
C HIS A 33 42.63 4.35 -21.51
N LEU A 34 43.41 4.31 -20.42
CA LEU A 34 42.93 3.92 -19.09
C LEU A 34 41.86 4.86 -18.51
N GLN A 35 41.69 6.07 -19.07
CA GLN A 35 40.63 7.01 -18.67
C GLN A 35 39.34 6.89 -19.49
N LEU A 36 39.35 6.11 -20.58
CA LEU A 36 38.21 5.95 -21.48
C LEU A 36 37.59 4.57 -21.27
N GLU A 37 36.34 4.55 -20.81
CA GLU A 37 35.56 3.32 -20.66
C GLU A 37 34.85 2.96 -21.96
N TYR A 38 34.80 1.66 -22.26
CA TYR A 38 34.14 1.09 -23.44
C TYR A 38 32.95 0.22 -23.04
N ILE A 39 31.93 0.17 -23.90
CA ILE A 39 30.79 -0.73 -23.72
C ILE A 39 31.27 -2.19 -23.81
N ASP A 40 30.70 -3.07 -22.98
CA ASP A 40 30.96 -4.52 -23.09
C ASP A 40 30.46 -5.03 -24.45
N ALA A 41 31.18 -5.96 -25.07
CA ALA A 41 30.90 -6.47 -26.41
C ALA A 41 29.47 -7.04 -26.55
N LYS A 42 28.90 -7.57 -25.46
CA LYS A 42 27.51 -8.07 -25.43
C LYS A 42 26.44 -6.96 -25.54
N TYR A 43 26.82 -5.69 -25.37
CA TYR A 43 25.96 -4.52 -25.50
C TYR A 43 26.22 -3.74 -26.79
N ASP A 44 27.13 -4.22 -27.64
CA ASP A 44 27.31 -3.69 -28.99
C ASP A 44 26.22 -4.31 -29.90
N ASP A 45 25.19 -3.54 -30.20
CA ASP A 45 24.07 -3.91 -31.06
C ASP A 45 24.38 -3.80 -32.57
N LEU A 46 25.62 -3.40 -32.91
CA LEU A 46 26.13 -3.31 -34.27
C LEU A 46 27.04 -4.50 -34.58
N ASP A 47 26.75 -5.23 -35.66
CA ASP A 47 27.67 -6.23 -36.17
C ASP A 47 28.84 -5.57 -36.94
N ASP A 48 29.85 -6.38 -37.30
CA ASP A 48 31.03 -5.86 -37.99
C ASP A 48 30.71 -5.26 -39.38
N ALA A 49 29.65 -5.74 -40.04
CA ALA A 49 29.20 -5.21 -41.33
C ALA A 49 28.56 -3.82 -41.17
N ALA A 50 27.74 -3.63 -40.14
CA ALA A 50 27.15 -2.36 -39.77
C ALA A 50 28.23 -1.35 -39.35
N HIS A 51 29.25 -1.79 -38.60
CA HIS A 51 30.39 -0.94 -38.28
C HIS A 51 31.14 -0.46 -39.52
N ALA A 52 31.41 -1.34 -40.48
CA ALA A 52 32.08 -0.99 -41.73
C ALA A 52 31.25 -0.04 -42.60
N ALA A 53 29.93 -0.25 -42.68
CA ALA A 53 29.02 0.66 -43.39
C ALA A 53 29.02 2.06 -42.77
N LEU A 54 29.05 2.15 -41.44
CA LEU A 54 29.16 3.42 -40.72
C LEU A 54 30.55 4.04 -40.90
N ASP A 55 31.63 3.26 -40.98
CA ASP A 55 32.99 3.79 -41.20
C ASP A 55 33.06 4.53 -42.54
N ILE A 56 32.46 3.98 -43.60
CA ILE A 56 32.35 4.65 -44.91
C ILE A 56 31.55 5.96 -44.81
N LYS A 57 30.42 5.95 -44.08
CA LYS A 57 29.60 7.15 -43.88
C LYS A 57 30.38 8.23 -43.13
N THR A 58 31.13 7.84 -42.09
CA THR A 58 31.96 8.75 -41.30
C THR A 58 33.09 9.35 -42.15
N GLU A 59 33.78 8.57 -42.98
CA GLU A 59 34.82 9.07 -43.89
C GLU A 59 34.27 10.10 -44.89
N ASN A 60 33.10 9.83 -45.48
CA ASN A 60 32.47 10.77 -46.40
C ASN A 60 32.15 12.10 -45.70
N GLU A 61 31.60 12.06 -44.48
CA GLU A 61 31.31 13.26 -43.69
C GLU A 61 32.60 14.01 -43.31
N ILE A 62 33.69 13.30 -42.98
CA ILE A 62 34.98 13.92 -42.66
C ILE A 62 35.60 14.60 -43.89
N SER A 63 35.46 14.01 -45.07
CA SER A 63 36.02 14.55 -46.33
C SER A 63 35.46 15.93 -46.72
N GLU A 64 34.30 16.31 -46.17
CA GLU A 64 33.71 17.64 -46.36
C GLU A 64 34.44 18.75 -45.57
N TYR A 65 35.31 18.39 -44.60
CA TYR A 65 35.99 19.34 -43.70
C TYR A 65 37.42 19.75 -44.12
N GLY A 66 37.95 19.27 -45.25
CA GLY A 66 39.27 19.64 -45.79
C GLY A 66 40.45 18.77 -45.30
N ASP A 67 41.67 19.08 -45.77
CA ASP A 67 42.82 18.15 -45.86
C ASP A 67 43.38 17.57 -44.54
N GLU A 68 43.07 18.12 -43.35
CA GLU A 68 43.43 17.49 -42.06
C GLU A 68 42.37 17.73 -40.97
N PRO A 69 41.45 16.78 -40.73
CA PRO A 69 40.43 16.91 -39.69
C PRO A 69 41.06 16.83 -38.28
N ASN A 70 40.74 17.79 -37.42
CA ASN A 70 41.18 17.72 -36.02
C ASN A 70 40.42 16.63 -35.26
N GLY A 71 40.99 16.09 -34.17
CA GLY A 71 40.41 14.95 -33.46
C GLY A 71 39.00 15.19 -32.90
N MET A 72 38.62 16.44 -32.71
CA MET A 72 37.29 16.81 -32.26
C MET A 72 36.26 16.77 -33.39
N SER A 73 36.64 17.23 -34.59
CA SER A 73 35.83 17.08 -35.80
C SER A 73 35.57 15.61 -36.11
N ILE A 74 36.60 14.75 -36.01
CA ILE A 74 36.47 13.30 -36.21
C ILE A 74 35.44 12.70 -35.24
N VAL A 75 35.53 13.03 -33.94
CA VAL A 75 34.58 12.52 -32.94
C VAL A 75 33.15 13.01 -33.20
N MET A 76 32.99 14.26 -33.65
CA MET A 76 31.68 14.78 -34.03
C MET A 76 31.10 14.05 -35.23
N SER A 77 31.88 13.82 -36.29
CA SER A 77 31.41 13.07 -37.46
C SER A 77 31.06 11.62 -37.13
N VAL A 78 31.84 10.96 -36.26
CA VAL A 78 31.48 9.61 -35.75
C VAL A 78 30.15 9.64 -35.00
N ALA A 79 29.94 10.67 -34.17
CA ALA A 79 28.70 10.82 -33.42
C ALA A 79 27.51 11.06 -34.36
N PHE A 80 27.61 12.01 -35.29
CA PHE A 80 26.50 12.37 -36.18
C PHE A 80 26.17 11.31 -37.24
N THR A 81 27.12 10.44 -37.58
CA THR A 81 26.86 9.31 -38.47
C THR A 81 26.18 8.12 -37.79
N CYS A 82 26.22 8.03 -36.46
CA CYS A 82 25.74 6.89 -35.69
C CYS A 82 24.65 7.30 -34.67
N ASP A 83 23.39 6.96 -34.96
CA ASP A 83 22.23 7.34 -34.14
C ASP A 83 22.26 6.81 -32.69
N ARG A 84 23.13 5.84 -32.37
CA ARG A 84 23.34 5.33 -31.01
C ARG A 84 24.10 6.32 -30.11
N LEU A 85 24.89 7.22 -30.70
CA LEU A 85 25.75 8.16 -30.00
C LEU A 85 25.05 9.51 -29.78
N LEU A 86 25.53 10.28 -28.80
CA LEU A 86 25.04 11.62 -28.51
C LEU A 86 25.01 12.47 -29.78
N GLN A 87 23.89 13.15 -30.04
CA GLN A 87 23.72 14.03 -31.22
C GLN A 87 23.77 15.53 -30.83
N ASP A 88 24.16 15.82 -29.59
CA ASP A 88 24.27 17.19 -29.09
C ASP A 88 25.71 17.69 -29.25
N ALA A 89 25.90 18.60 -30.20
CA ALA A 89 27.19 19.18 -30.54
C ALA A 89 27.86 19.90 -29.35
N GLU A 90 27.09 20.49 -28.43
CA GLU A 90 27.61 21.22 -27.28
C GLU A 90 28.08 20.27 -26.17
N ILE A 91 27.34 19.20 -25.93
CA ILE A 91 27.72 18.14 -24.97
C ILE A 91 28.97 17.42 -25.48
N ILE A 92 29.02 17.04 -26.76
CA ILE A 92 30.23 16.45 -27.36
C ILE A 92 31.41 17.41 -27.23
N ARG A 93 31.20 18.72 -27.42
CA ARG A 93 32.21 19.77 -27.19
C ARG A 93 32.80 19.71 -25.77
N LYS A 94 31.94 19.56 -24.76
CA LYS A 94 32.34 19.47 -23.34
C LYS A 94 33.10 18.17 -23.06
N ILE A 95 32.67 17.04 -23.64
CA ILE A 95 33.36 15.74 -23.54
C ILE A 95 34.76 15.81 -24.16
N CYS A 96 34.86 16.34 -25.39
CA CYS A 96 36.14 16.54 -26.07
C CYS A 96 37.07 17.48 -25.29
N LYS A 97 36.56 18.50 -24.57
CA LYS A 97 37.40 19.32 -23.68
C LYS A 97 37.88 18.55 -22.45
N LYS A 98 37.00 17.75 -21.84
CA LYS A 98 37.29 16.99 -20.61
C LYS A 98 38.34 15.89 -20.83
N PHE A 99 38.21 15.12 -21.92
CA PHE A 99 39.10 13.99 -22.23
C PHE A 99 40.16 14.31 -23.30
N GLY A 100 40.36 15.60 -23.59
CA GLY A 100 40.83 16.08 -24.89
C GLY A 100 42.10 15.46 -25.44
N LYS A 101 43.12 15.19 -24.63
CA LYS A 101 44.37 14.60 -25.15
C LYS A 101 44.23 13.12 -25.50
N ALA A 102 43.49 12.36 -24.70
CA ALA A 102 43.24 10.93 -24.93
C ALA A 102 42.31 10.73 -26.13
N LEU A 103 41.20 11.45 -26.14
CA LEU A 103 40.19 11.32 -27.19
C LEU A 103 40.69 11.81 -28.56
N THR A 104 41.49 12.89 -28.59
CA THR A 104 42.13 13.37 -29.84
C THR A 104 43.12 12.35 -30.39
N THR A 105 43.87 11.65 -29.53
CA THR A 105 44.81 10.62 -29.96
C THR A 105 44.06 9.42 -30.55
N LEU A 106 43.04 8.95 -29.85
CA LEU A 106 42.17 7.86 -30.32
C LEU A 106 41.47 8.22 -31.64
N ALA A 107 40.99 9.44 -31.77
CA ALA A 107 40.34 9.94 -32.98
C ALA A 107 41.27 9.91 -34.20
N LYS A 108 42.51 10.37 -34.03
CA LYS A 108 43.51 10.35 -35.09
C LYS A 108 43.95 8.93 -35.45
N ASP A 109 44.10 8.06 -34.45
CA ASP A 109 44.43 6.65 -34.69
C ASP A 109 43.31 5.93 -35.45
N ALA A 110 42.05 6.16 -35.07
CA ALA A 110 40.87 5.62 -35.74
C ALA A 110 40.81 6.08 -37.20
N HIS A 111 41.00 7.38 -37.45
CA HIS A 111 41.02 7.95 -38.80
C HIS A 111 42.15 7.36 -39.66
N ASN A 112 43.37 7.27 -39.13
CA ASN A 112 44.49 6.64 -39.85
C ASN A 112 44.26 5.14 -40.17
N SER A 113 43.49 4.45 -39.33
CA SER A 113 43.15 3.03 -39.52
C SER A 113 41.91 2.79 -40.40
N GLY A 114 41.13 3.84 -40.68
CA GLY A 114 39.84 3.74 -41.37
C GLY A 114 38.74 3.04 -40.56
N SER A 115 38.93 2.80 -39.25
CA SER A 115 37.91 2.18 -38.40
C SER A 115 37.61 3.00 -37.15
N TYR A 116 36.34 3.35 -36.98
CA TYR A 116 35.86 4.20 -35.88
C TYR A 116 35.12 3.40 -34.80
N LYS A 117 35.14 2.07 -34.87
CA LYS A 117 34.48 1.17 -33.90
C LYS A 117 34.89 1.48 -32.46
N SER A 118 36.17 1.74 -32.23
CA SER A 118 36.70 2.09 -30.90
C SER A 118 36.05 3.37 -30.35
N ILE A 119 35.80 4.38 -31.17
CA ILE A 119 35.13 5.61 -30.76
C ILE A 119 33.63 5.37 -30.53
N ARG A 120 32.97 4.60 -31.42
CA ARG A 120 31.54 4.24 -31.28
C ARG A 120 31.23 3.43 -30.02
N ASN A 121 32.23 2.77 -29.47
CA ASN A 121 32.08 1.93 -28.28
C ASN A 121 32.47 2.67 -27.00
N LEU A 122 32.81 3.95 -27.05
CA LEU A 122 33.07 4.74 -25.84
C LEU A 122 31.78 4.97 -25.05
N VAL A 123 31.80 4.59 -23.77
CA VAL A 123 30.66 4.74 -22.84
C VAL A 123 30.21 6.20 -22.78
N VAL A 124 31.15 7.14 -22.71
CA VAL A 124 30.88 8.58 -22.58
C VAL A 124 30.17 9.21 -23.80
N LEU A 125 30.19 8.54 -24.95
CA LEU A 125 29.55 9.02 -26.18
C LEU A 125 28.18 8.36 -26.44
N GLN A 126 27.77 7.36 -25.65
CA GLN A 126 26.48 6.70 -25.85
C GLN A 126 25.33 7.65 -25.46
N LYS A 127 24.21 7.65 -26.21
CA LYS A 127 22.99 8.37 -25.77
C LYS A 127 22.52 7.92 -24.39
N ASN A 128 22.77 6.66 -24.05
CA ASN A 128 22.27 6.00 -22.84
C ASN A 128 23.39 5.53 -21.90
N VAL A 129 24.38 6.40 -21.61
CA VAL A 129 25.54 6.10 -20.73
C VAL A 129 25.15 5.39 -19.42
N ASN A 130 23.99 5.75 -18.85
CA ASN A 130 23.48 5.23 -17.57
C ASN A 130 22.93 3.79 -17.64
N LEU A 131 22.77 3.19 -18.82
CA LEU A 131 22.38 1.78 -18.98
C LEU A 131 23.58 0.81 -18.88
N ILE A 132 24.81 1.31 -19.07
CA ILE A 132 25.98 0.46 -19.32
C ILE A 132 26.97 0.46 -18.14
N ASN A 133 27.06 1.53 -17.35
CA ASN A 133 27.90 1.53 -16.14
C ASN A 133 27.32 2.39 -14.98
N PRO A 134 26.70 1.79 -13.95
CA PRO A 134 26.05 2.52 -12.85
C PRO A 134 27.03 3.20 -11.86
N LYS A 135 28.35 3.07 -12.03
CA LYS A 135 29.37 3.61 -11.11
C LYS A 135 29.77 5.07 -11.37
N LEU A 136 29.30 5.70 -12.43
CA LEU A 136 29.65 7.09 -12.78
C LEU A 136 28.74 8.15 -12.10
N ASP A 137 27.78 7.73 -11.27
CA ASP A 137 26.75 8.59 -10.64
C ASP A 137 27.19 9.25 -9.31
N HIS A 138 28.49 9.49 -9.09
CA HIS A 138 28.98 10.08 -7.83
C HIS A 138 29.29 11.57 -7.87
N ASN A 139 28.97 12.29 -8.96
CA ASN A 139 29.19 13.74 -8.99
C ASN A 139 28.04 14.46 -9.70
N GLY A 140 26.90 14.60 -9.00
CA GLY A 140 25.96 15.73 -9.09
C GLY A 140 25.82 16.47 -10.41
N MET A 141 25.73 15.76 -11.54
CA MET A 141 25.31 16.33 -12.80
C MET A 141 23.80 16.17 -12.85
N ASP A 142 23.12 17.31 -12.79
CA ASP A 142 21.67 17.47 -12.92
C ASP A 142 21.15 16.64 -14.11
N VAL A 143 20.54 15.49 -13.83
CA VAL A 143 20.03 14.56 -14.84
C VAL A 143 18.61 15.02 -15.15
N GLY A 144 18.41 15.65 -16.31
CA GLY A 144 17.13 16.26 -16.65
C GLY A 144 15.93 15.30 -16.56
N PRO A 145 14.70 15.84 -16.32
CA PRO A 145 13.48 15.07 -15.99
C PRO A 145 13.09 13.99 -17.02
N LEU A 146 13.39 14.21 -18.30
CA LEU A 146 13.13 13.24 -19.38
C LEU A 146 13.85 11.88 -19.19
N ASN A 147 14.99 11.86 -18.50
CA ASN A 147 15.73 10.62 -18.24
C ASN A 147 15.24 9.87 -17.00
N GLU A 148 14.56 10.54 -16.07
CA GLU A 148 13.96 9.91 -14.89
C GLU A 148 12.67 9.18 -15.27
N ASP A 149 11.85 9.83 -16.08
CA ASP A 149 10.62 9.30 -16.68
C ASP A 149 10.83 7.97 -17.42
N VAL A 150 11.81 7.94 -18.33
CA VAL A 150 12.13 6.72 -19.11
C VAL A 150 12.62 5.59 -18.20
N ARG A 151 13.35 5.92 -17.13
CA ARG A 151 13.87 4.92 -16.19
C ARG A 151 12.78 4.37 -15.29
N GLU A 152 11.89 5.21 -14.77
CA GLU A 152 10.72 4.78 -14.01
C GLU A 152 9.85 3.85 -14.86
N MET A 153 9.60 4.20 -16.12
CA MET A 153 8.89 3.35 -17.07
C MET A 153 9.54 1.96 -17.25
N GLN A 154 10.87 1.90 -17.37
CA GLN A 154 11.59 0.61 -17.47
C GLN A 154 11.52 -0.19 -16.17
N THR A 155 11.60 0.45 -15.01
CA THR A 155 11.50 -0.20 -13.70
C THR A 155 10.12 -0.81 -13.48
N VAL A 156 9.04 -0.10 -13.84
CA VAL A 156 7.68 -0.65 -13.77
C VAL A 156 7.49 -1.80 -14.75
N ARG A 157 8.03 -1.70 -15.98
CA ARG A 157 8.01 -2.81 -16.95
C ARG A 157 8.74 -4.05 -16.42
N ARG A 158 9.95 -3.88 -15.89
CA ARG A 158 10.71 -4.98 -15.26
C ARG A 158 9.92 -5.60 -14.11
N ALA A 159 9.34 -4.78 -13.23
CA ALA A 159 8.50 -5.25 -12.12
C ALA A 159 7.31 -6.10 -12.62
N TRP A 160 6.70 -5.73 -13.74
CA TRP A 160 5.65 -6.54 -14.37
C TRP A 160 6.15 -7.88 -14.93
N THR A 161 7.40 -7.98 -15.37
CA THR A 161 7.94 -9.24 -15.91
C THR A 161 8.45 -10.20 -14.83
N ILE A 162 8.61 -9.74 -13.58
CA ILE A 162 9.01 -10.60 -12.46
C ILE A 162 8.02 -11.75 -12.30
N GLN A 163 8.54 -12.93 -11.94
CA GLN A 163 7.73 -14.12 -11.69
C GLN A 163 6.58 -13.83 -10.72
N TYR A 164 5.36 -14.19 -11.10
CA TYR A 164 4.20 -14.07 -10.23
C TYR A 164 4.30 -15.05 -9.06
N MET A 165 4.03 -14.55 -7.85
CA MET A 165 4.08 -15.33 -6.61
C MET A 165 2.67 -15.50 -6.03
N GLY A 166 2.35 -16.72 -5.58
CA GLY A 166 1.06 -17.08 -5.01
C GLY A 166 0.06 -17.68 -6.01
N THR A 167 -1.14 -17.98 -5.53
CA THR A 167 -2.14 -18.79 -6.26
C THR A 167 -3.47 -18.08 -6.51
N ALA A 168 -3.54 -16.75 -6.38
CA ALA A 168 -4.81 -16.03 -6.51
C ALA A 168 -5.45 -16.18 -7.90
N HIS A 169 -4.65 -16.27 -8.98
CA HIS A 169 -5.16 -16.55 -10.33
C HIS A 169 -5.82 -17.94 -10.43
N LYS A 170 -5.28 -18.96 -9.73
CA LYS A 170 -5.87 -20.30 -9.61
C LYS A 170 -7.14 -20.31 -8.77
N LEU A 171 -7.20 -19.48 -7.72
CA LEU A 171 -8.41 -19.30 -6.91
C LEU A 171 -9.51 -18.62 -7.73
N LEU A 172 -9.19 -17.52 -8.42
CA LEU A 172 -10.10 -16.82 -9.32
C LEU A 172 -10.64 -17.75 -10.41
N HIS A 173 -9.78 -18.55 -11.06
CA HIS A 173 -10.20 -19.52 -12.07
C HIS A 173 -11.24 -20.52 -11.54
N ARG A 174 -11.02 -21.06 -10.33
CA ARG A 174 -11.97 -21.96 -9.67
C ARG A 174 -13.27 -21.24 -9.33
N SER A 175 -13.20 -20.03 -8.77
CA SER A 175 -14.38 -19.23 -8.43
C SER A 175 -15.26 -18.93 -9.64
N ILE A 176 -14.69 -18.48 -10.76
CA ILE A 176 -15.48 -18.17 -11.96
C ILE A 176 -16.05 -19.43 -12.63
N SER A 177 -15.33 -20.56 -12.55
CA SER A 177 -15.80 -21.85 -13.05
C SER A 177 -17.00 -22.33 -12.24
N ASP A 178 -16.91 -22.29 -10.91
CA ASP A 178 -18.02 -22.60 -10.00
C ASP A 178 -19.25 -21.71 -10.27
N MET A 179 -19.04 -20.40 -10.49
CA MET A 179 -20.11 -19.45 -10.82
C MET A 179 -20.75 -19.80 -12.17
N ASN A 180 -19.95 -20.14 -13.18
CA ASN A 180 -20.43 -20.52 -14.51
C ASN A 180 -21.25 -21.81 -14.48
N GLN A 181 -20.82 -22.81 -13.69
CA GLN A 181 -21.53 -24.09 -13.54
C GLN A 181 -22.92 -23.92 -12.89
N ARG A 182 -23.06 -23.02 -11.92
CA ARG A 182 -24.32 -22.71 -11.21
C ARG A 182 -25.27 -21.78 -11.99
N ARG A 183 -24.85 -21.32 -13.19
CA ARG A 183 -25.64 -20.45 -14.05
C ARG A 183 -26.92 -21.15 -14.53
N GLY A 184 -28.04 -20.42 -14.51
CA GLY A 184 -29.37 -20.90 -14.91
C GLY A 184 -30.17 -21.60 -13.81
N THR A 185 -29.55 -22.00 -12.69
CA THR A 185 -30.24 -22.59 -11.53
C THR A 185 -30.25 -21.69 -10.29
N LYS A 186 -29.20 -20.88 -10.08
CA LYS A 186 -29.03 -19.99 -8.91
C LYS A 186 -28.37 -18.63 -9.20
N SER A 187 -27.74 -18.44 -10.36
CA SER A 187 -27.10 -17.17 -10.72
C SER A 187 -27.44 -16.77 -12.15
N TYR A 188 -27.72 -15.46 -12.33
CA TYR A 188 -28.16 -14.89 -13.60
C TYR A 188 -27.01 -14.26 -14.42
N ALA A 189 -25.96 -13.75 -13.75
CA ALA A 189 -24.93 -12.96 -14.41
C ALA A 189 -23.74 -13.81 -14.90
N ASN A 190 -23.17 -13.41 -16.05
CA ASN A 190 -21.93 -13.95 -16.59
C ASN A 190 -20.72 -13.05 -16.29
N SER A 191 -20.80 -12.27 -15.22
CA SER A 191 -19.78 -11.29 -14.87
C SER A 191 -19.45 -11.24 -13.37
N LEU A 192 -18.26 -10.73 -13.06
CA LEU A 192 -17.76 -10.51 -11.72
C LEU A 192 -16.92 -9.23 -11.66
N ALA A 193 -17.21 -8.38 -10.68
CA ALA A 193 -16.34 -7.25 -10.37
C ALA A 193 -15.19 -7.71 -9.47
N ILE A 194 -13.98 -7.21 -9.71
CA ILE A 194 -12.82 -7.35 -8.83
C ILE A 194 -12.53 -5.97 -8.24
N VAL A 195 -12.88 -5.80 -6.97
CA VAL A 195 -12.81 -4.51 -6.27
C VAL A 195 -11.77 -4.59 -5.18
N GLN A 196 -10.66 -3.88 -5.38
CA GLN A 196 -9.59 -3.80 -4.38
C GLN A 196 -8.73 -2.56 -4.62
N SER A 197 -8.04 -2.11 -3.58
CA SER A 197 -7.11 -0.98 -3.65
C SER A 197 -5.97 -1.16 -4.66
N SER A 198 -5.32 -0.04 -5.00
CA SER A 198 -4.17 0.01 -5.92
C SER A 198 -3.00 -0.84 -5.42
N GLY A 199 -2.27 -1.50 -6.33
CA GLY A 199 -1.06 -2.26 -5.98
C GLY A 199 -1.26 -3.65 -5.36
N THR A 200 -2.50 -4.12 -5.23
CA THR A 200 -2.85 -5.48 -4.74
C THR A 200 -2.70 -6.59 -5.79
N GLY A 201 -2.26 -6.25 -7.01
CA GLY A 201 -2.05 -7.23 -8.07
C GLY A 201 -3.31 -7.66 -8.83
N LYS A 202 -4.38 -6.85 -8.86
CA LYS A 202 -5.59 -7.09 -9.69
C LYS A 202 -5.26 -7.47 -11.13
N SER A 203 -4.65 -6.53 -11.86
CA SER A 203 -4.29 -6.66 -13.27
C SER A 203 -3.36 -7.84 -13.50
N ARG A 204 -2.37 -8.03 -12.61
CA ARG A 204 -1.43 -9.15 -12.71
C ARG A 204 -2.10 -10.51 -12.45
N THR A 205 -3.06 -10.57 -11.53
CA THR A 205 -3.81 -11.80 -11.23
C THR A 205 -4.66 -12.25 -12.42
N VAL A 206 -5.34 -11.33 -13.11
CA VAL A 206 -6.12 -11.69 -14.32
C VAL A 206 -5.23 -11.92 -15.55
N HIS A 207 -4.06 -11.29 -15.60
CA HIS A 207 -3.06 -11.60 -16.61
C HIS A 207 -2.52 -13.04 -16.46
N GLU A 208 -2.18 -13.47 -15.24
CA GLU A 208 -1.78 -14.86 -14.97
C GLU A 208 -2.94 -15.86 -15.14
N LEU A 209 -4.20 -15.44 -14.92
CA LEU A 209 -5.38 -16.24 -15.28
C LEU A 209 -5.42 -16.53 -16.79
N GLY A 210 -4.92 -15.62 -17.63
CA GLY A 210 -4.81 -15.80 -19.08
C GLY A 210 -3.91 -16.95 -19.52
N LYS A 211 -3.08 -17.48 -18.62
CA LYS A 211 -2.29 -18.69 -18.84
C LYS A 211 -3.05 -19.97 -18.51
N LEU A 212 -4.18 -19.88 -17.79
CA LEU A 212 -5.01 -21.02 -17.41
C LEU A 212 -6.22 -21.20 -18.34
N VAL A 213 -6.82 -20.09 -18.78
CA VAL A 213 -8.00 -20.04 -19.63
C VAL A 213 -7.84 -18.95 -20.69
N PHE A 214 -8.41 -19.16 -21.88
CA PHE A 214 -8.28 -18.22 -22.99
C PHE A 214 -8.85 -16.84 -22.62
N CYS A 215 -8.01 -15.80 -22.63
CA CYS A 215 -8.35 -14.46 -22.15
C CYS A 215 -8.26 -13.38 -23.24
N ILE A 216 -9.21 -12.43 -23.26
CA ILE A 216 -9.16 -11.22 -24.07
C ILE A 216 -9.08 -10.00 -23.14
N PRO A 217 -7.94 -9.29 -23.07
CA PRO A 217 -7.69 -8.26 -22.07
C PRO A 217 -7.95 -6.83 -22.54
N PHE A 218 -8.78 -6.04 -21.86
CA PHE A 218 -8.89 -4.59 -22.08
C PHE A 218 -8.31 -3.79 -20.90
N ASN A 219 -7.68 -2.66 -21.18
CA ASN A 219 -7.23 -1.69 -20.20
C ASN A 219 -7.68 -0.29 -20.64
N LEU A 220 -8.65 0.26 -19.92
CA LEU A 220 -9.30 1.52 -20.30
C LEU A 220 -8.65 2.76 -19.69
N ARG A 221 -7.52 2.63 -18.98
CA ARG A 221 -6.83 3.73 -18.31
C ARG A 221 -6.49 4.88 -19.29
N ALA A 222 -6.41 6.10 -18.76
CA ALA A 222 -5.87 7.25 -19.48
C ALA A 222 -4.36 7.11 -19.80
N GLU A 223 -3.87 7.75 -20.86
CA GLU A 223 -2.44 7.72 -21.24
C GLU A 223 -1.54 8.53 -20.30
N LYS A 224 -2.11 9.52 -19.60
CA LYS A 224 -1.40 10.37 -18.64
C LYS A 224 -2.24 10.49 -17.37
N GLU A 225 -1.79 9.85 -16.31
CA GLU A 225 -2.21 10.19 -14.94
C GLU A 225 -1.08 11.02 -14.31
N GLU A 226 -1.43 12.03 -13.51
CA GLU A 226 -0.44 12.80 -12.76
C GLU A 226 0.26 11.89 -11.75
N GLY A 227 1.55 11.60 -11.94
CA GLY A 227 2.41 11.00 -10.91
C GLY A 227 2.85 9.54 -11.08
N GLY A 228 3.01 9.01 -12.30
CA GLY A 228 3.80 7.79 -12.54
C GLY A 228 3.61 7.14 -13.92
N PHE A 229 4.26 5.99 -14.13
CA PHE A 229 4.14 5.17 -15.36
C PHE A 229 3.22 3.95 -15.14
N PRO A 230 1.90 4.08 -15.36
CA PRO A 230 0.98 2.96 -15.21
C PRO A 230 1.30 1.81 -16.18
N TYR A 231 1.29 0.58 -15.66
CA TYR A 231 1.44 -0.64 -16.45
C TYR A 231 0.39 -1.69 -16.03
N PRO A 232 -0.15 -2.54 -16.94
CA PRO A 232 0.11 -2.59 -18.38
C PRO A 232 -0.33 -1.33 -19.13
N SER A 233 0.18 -1.15 -20.35
CA SER A 233 -0.15 0.01 -21.19
C SER A 233 -1.65 0.05 -21.53
N PRO A 234 -2.23 1.26 -21.71
CA PRO A 234 -3.65 1.41 -22.00
C PRO A 234 -4.00 0.99 -23.44
N ASP A 235 -5.20 0.42 -23.63
CA ASP A 235 -5.76 0.09 -24.94
C ASP A 235 -6.55 1.29 -25.50
N LYS A 236 -5.82 2.30 -25.96
CA LYS A 236 -6.39 3.57 -26.43
C LYS A 236 -7.54 3.40 -27.42
N SER A 237 -7.36 2.56 -28.44
CA SER A 237 -8.36 2.32 -29.49
C SER A 237 -9.66 1.74 -28.93
N ILE A 238 -9.58 0.77 -28.02
CA ILE A 238 -10.75 0.17 -27.36
C ILE A 238 -11.44 1.20 -26.46
N ARG A 239 -10.69 1.90 -25.61
CA ARG A 239 -11.23 2.94 -24.71
C ARG A 239 -11.99 4.01 -25.48
N ASP A 240 -11.34 4.58 -26.48
CA ASP A 240 -11.91 5.67 -27.28
C ASP A 240 -13.14 5.17 -28.06
N TYR A 241 -13.15 3.91 -28.52
CA TYR A 241 -14.33 3.33 -29.17
C TYR A 241 -15.50 3.09 -28.20
N LEU A 242 -15.26 2.45 -27.06
CA LEU A 242 -16.31 2.12 -26.09
C LEU A 242 -16.94 3.35 -25.42
N ILE A 243 -16.21 4.46 -25.35
CA ILE A 243 -16.64 5.70 -24.68
C ILE A 243 -16.93 6.81 -25.70
N GLN A 244 -15.90 7.27 -26.44
CA GLN A 244 -16.01 8.47 -27.28
C GLN A 244 -16.78 8.21 -28.58
N SER A 245 -16.58 7.06 -29.25
CA SER A 245 -17.35 6.73 -30.44
C SER A 245 -18.82 6.51 -30.12
N LEU A 246 -19.13 5.83 -29.00
CA LEU A 246 -20.51 5.71 -28.53
C LEU A 246 -21.15 7.08 -28.26
N ARG A 247 -20.45 7.97 -27.53
CA ARG A 247 -20.93 9.34 -27.26
C ARG A 247 -21.20 10.09 -28.56
N THR A 248 -20.28 10.02 -29.51
CA THR A 248 -20.43 10.66 -30.83
C THR A 248 -21.65 10.11 -31.57
N MET A 249 -21.85 8.79 -31.57
CA MET A 249 -23.01 8.14 -32.21
C MET A 249 -24.34 8.59 -31.59
N LEU A 250 -24.40 8.64 -30.25
CA LEU A 250 -25.59 9.12 -29.54
C LEU A 250 -25.89 10.59 -29.83
N ASN A 251 -24.87 11.43 -30.00
CA ASN A 251 -25.02 12.86 -30.30
C ASN A 251 -25.29 13.16 -31.78
N ALA A 252 -24.91 12.27 -32.70
CA ALA A 252 -25.02 12.48 -34.14
C ALA A 252 -26.46 12.44 -34.68
N ASN A 253 -27.45 12.08 -33.85
CA ASN A 253 -28.83 11.87 -34.31
C ASN A 253 -29.91 12.76 -33.63
N PRO A 254 -29.88 14.10 -33.82
CA PRO A 254 -30.98 14.99 -33.48
C PRO A 254 -31.83 15.39 -34.71
N MET A 255 -32.02 14.52 -35.71
CA MET A 255 -32.77 14.87 -36.94
C MET A 255 -34.14 14.17 -37.03
N SER A 256 -35.09 14.60 -36.18
CA SER A 256 -36.55 14.67 -36.47
C SER A 256 -37.32 15.22 -35.28
N ARG A 257 -36.96 16.42 -34.81
CA ARG A 257 -37.80 17.21 -33.88
C ARG A 257 -38.78 18.13 -34.62
N SER A 258 -39.22 17.71 -35.80
CA SER A 258 -40.27 18.38 -36.58
C SER A 258 -41.30 17.37 -37.09
N SER A 259 -42.54 17.60 -36.66
CA SER A 259 -43.83 17.20 -37.24
C SER A 259 -44.19 15.71 -37.34
N GLU A 260 -45.12 15.32 -36.47
CA GLU A 260 -46.39 14.70 -36.86
C GLU A 260 -46.33 13.47 -37.77
N THR A 261 -45.78 12.36 -37.27
CA THR A 261 -46.33 11.02 -37.56
C THR A 261 -46.15 10.17 -36.30
N ARG A 262 -47.25 9.98 -35.58
CA ARG A 262 -47.37 8.98 -34.51
C ARG A 262 -47.48 7.62 -35.20
N ASP A 263 -46.67 6.66 -34.76
CA ASP A 263 -46.82 5.19 -34.93
C ASP A 263 -45.62 4.42 -35.51
N SER A 264 -44.39 4.97 -35.52
CA SER A 264 -43.16 4.17 -35.67
C SER A 264 -42.44 3.99 -34.33
N VAL A 265 -42.09 2.74 -33.99
CA VAL A 265 -41.38 2.38 -32.74
C VAL A 265 -39.95 2.92 -32.81
N GLN A 266 -39.72 4.10 -32.22
CA GLN A 266 -38.39 4.69 -32.15
C GLN A 266 -37.49 3.90 -31.17
N ILE A 267 -36.37 3.37 -31.65
CA ILE A 267 -35.34 2.74 -30.82
C ILE A 267 -34.76 3.77 -29.84
N THR A 268 -34.79 3.44 -28.55
CA THR A 268 -34.25 4.30 -27.49
C THR A 268 -32.72 4.41 -27.56
N ASP A 269 -32.15 5.51 -27.08
CA ASP A 269 -30.68 5.70 -26.97
C ASP A 269 -30.01 4.53 -26.24
N LEU A 270 -30.68 3.99 -25.22
CA LEU A 270 -30.21 2.84 -24.47
C LEU A 270 -30.15 1.55 -25.32
N GLN A 271 -31.16 1.32 -26.17
CA GLN A 271 -31.14 0.20 -27.12
C GLN A 271 -30.06 0.38 -28.18
N ARG A 272 -29.88 1.60 -28.71
CA ARG A 272 -28.78 1.90 -29.67
C ARG A 272 -27.40 1.65 -29.05
N ALA A 273 -27.19 2.09 -27.81
CA ALA A 273 -25.94 1.84 -27.10
C ALA A 273 -25.71 0.35 -26.79
N ARG A 274 -26.76 -0.38 -26.43
CA ARG A 274 -26.68 -1.84 -26.24
C ARG A 274 -26.30 -2.55 -27.55
N LEU A 275 -26.92 -2.19 -28.67
CA LEU A 275 -26.59 -2.73 -30.00
C LEU A 275 -25.14 -2.43 -30.40
N PHE A 276 -24.68 -1.19 -30.17
CA PHE A 276 -23.30 -0.78 -30.41
C PHE A 276 -22.29 -1.69 -29.70
N TYR A 277 -22.56 -2.04 -28.43
CA TYR A 277 -21.69 -2.94 -27.68
C TYR A 277 -21.79 -4.41 -28.11
N ILE A 278 -22.95 -4.89 -28.54
CA ILE A 278 -23.08 -6.26 -29.08
C ILE A 278 -22.32 -6.38 -30.41
N ASP A 279 -22.40 -5.37 -31.28
CA ASP A 279 -21.67 -5.31 -32.54
C ASP A 279 -20.15 -5.26 -32.31
N PHE A 280 -19.70 -4.44 -31.35
CA PHE A 280 -18.31 -4.44 -30.90
C PHE A 280 -17.82 -5.83 -30.51
N LEU A 281 -18.60 -6.57 -29.70
CA LEU A 281 -18.26 -7.94 -29.29
C LEU A 281 -18.23 -8.90 -30.48
N HIS A 282 -19.15 -8.77 -31.44
CA HIS A 282 -19.12 -9.55 -32.68
C HIS A 282 -17.82 -9.31 -33.46
N ASN A 283 -17.43 -8.04 -33.65
CA ASN A 283 -16.21 -7.67 -34.36
C ASN A 283 -14.96 -8.15 -33.62
N LEU A 284 -14.97 -8.07 -32.28
CA LEU A 284 -13.93 -8.62 -31.43
C LEU A 284 -13.75 -10.12 -31.67
N PHE A 285 -14.82 -10.91 -31.58
CA PHE A 285 -14.74 -12.37 -31.76
C PHE A 285 -14.29 -12.75 -33.17
N SER A 286 -14.76 -12.02 -34.18
CA SER A 286 -14.38 -12.25 -35.58
C SER A 286 -12.90 -11.95 -35.81
N ALA A 287 -12.38 -10.83 -35.31
CA ALA A 287 -10.97 -10.48 -35.44
C ALA A 287 -10.06 -11.47 -34.68
N VAL A 288 -10.44 -11.86 -33.45
CA VAL A 288 -9.70 -12.85 -32.66
C VAL A 288 -9.70 -14.22 -33.35
N LEU A 289 -10.82 -14.63 -33.95
CA LEU A 289 -10.92 -15.87 -34.73
C LEU A 289 -9.97 -15.87 -35.94
N GLU A 290 -9.73 -14.72 -36.56
CA GLU A 290 -8.76 -14.61 -37.65
C GLU A 290 -7.31 -14.73 -37.16
N GLU A 291 -6.97 -14.06 -36.07
CA GLU A 291 -5.61 -14.09 -35.50
C GLU A 291 -5.25 -15.47 -34.92
N ILE A 292 -6.19 -16.10 -34.20
CA ILE A 292 -5.93 -17.37 -33.51
C ILE A 292 -5.65 -18.53 -34.48
N LYS A 293 -6.11 -18.44 -35.74
CA LYS A 293 -5.83 -19.46 -36.77
C LYS A 293 -4.33 -19.63 -37.05
N ASN A 294 -3.53 -18.61 -36.76
CA ASN A 294 -2.09 -18.63 -36.95
C ASN A 294 -1.33 -19.26 -35.77
N LEU A 295 -2.01 -19.58 -34.65
CA LEU A 295 -1.38 -20.26 -33.52
C LEU A 295 -1.13 -21.75 -33.80
N PRO A 296 -0.07 -22.34 -33.21
CA PRO A 296 0.21 -23.75 -33.36
C PRO A 296 -0.87 -24.62 -32.69
N ARG A 297 -1.12 -25.80 -33.26
CA ARG A 297 -1.92 -26.83 -32.59
C ARG A 297 -1.14 -27.43 -31.42
N VAL A 298 -1.87 -27.71 -30.33
CA VAL A 298 -1.36 -28.19 -29.04
C VAL A 298 -2.33 -29.22 -28.46
N ASN A 299 -2.03 -29.78 -27.28
CA ASN A 299 -2.77 -30.93 -26.71
C ASN A 299 -3.65 -30.57 -25.51
N SER A 300 -3.78 -29.29 -25.15
CA SER A 300 -4.66 -28.85 -24.06
C SER A 300 -5.18 -27.43 -24.28
N LEU A 301 -6.32 -27.12 -23.68
CA LEU A 301 -6.88 -25.76 -23.67
C LEU A 301 -5.95 -24.75 -22.98
N GLN A 302 -5.26 -25.20 -21.93
CA GLN A 302 -4.28 -24.37 -21.21
C GLN A 302 -3.13 -23.95 -22.13
N GLN A 303 -2.58 -24.86 -22.93
CA GLN A 303 -1.50 -24.53 -23.86
C GLN A 303 -1.95 -23.52 -24.94
N VAL A 304 -3.22 -23.59 -25.39
CA VAL A 304 -3.77 -22.58 -26.31
C VAL A 304 -3.83 -21.22 -25.61
N ALA A 305 -4.27 -21.18 -24.36
CA ALA A 305 -4.33 -19.95 -23.56
C ALA A 305 -2.93 -19.34 -23.33
N GLU A 306 -1.94 -20.15 -22.99
CA GLU A 306 -0.53 -19.74 -22.83
C GLU A 306 0.03 -19.13 -24.13
N ASN A 307 -0.15 -19.81 -25.27
CA ASN A 307 0.30 -19.31 -26.57
C ASN A 307 -0.40 -18.01 -26.97
N TRP A 308 -1.71 -17.90 -26.70
CA TRP A 308 -2.47 -16.68 -26.96
C TRP A 308 -2.05 -15.52 -26.06
N SER A 309 -1.82 -15.77 -24.77
CA SER A 309 -1.30 -14.76 -23.84
C SER A 309 0.07 -14.26 -24.31
N ALA A 310 0.98 -15.18 -24.66
CA ALA A 310 2.30 -14.82 -25.16
C ALA A 310 2.24 -14.02 -26.47
N TYR A 311 1.30 -14.34 -27.37
CA TYR A 311 1.06 -13.55 -28.59
C TYR A 311 0.64 -12.11 -28.28
N LEU A 312 -0.25 -11.92 -27.29
CA LEU A 312 -0.71 -10.58 -26.90
C LEU A 312 0.35 -9.74 -26.16
N ASP A 313 1.33 -10.40 -25.52
CA ASP A 313 2.42 -9.77 -24.76
C ASP A 313 3.66 -9.41 -25.61
N ASP A 314 3.67 -9.73 -26.90
CA ASP A 314 4.80 -9.47 -27.80
C ASP A 314 5.11 -7.96 -27.92
N ASP A 315 6.37 -7.58 -27.70
CA ASP A 315 6.83 -6.18 -27.58
C ASP A 315 7.00 -5.48 -28.95
N ASP A 316 7.01 -6.21 -30.06
CA ASP A 316 7.22 -5.62 -31.40
C ASP A 316 5.91 -4.98 -31.93
N ARG A 317 5.67 -3.72 -31.54
CA ARG A 317 4.46 -2.92 -31.83
C ARG A 317 3.17 -3.68 -31.49
N SER A 318 3.12 -4.19 -30.25
CA SER A 318 2.15 -5.10 -29.62
C SER A 318 1.03 -5.64 -30.53
N ALA A 319 1.06 -6.95 -30.79
CA ALA A 319 0.03 -7.64 -31.57
C ALA A 319 -1.39 -7.35 -31.03
N ARG A 320 -1.51 -7.19 -29.71
CA ARG A 320 -2.71 -6.69 -29.01
C ARG A 320 -3.20 -5.35 -29.57
N GLN A 321 -2.35 -4.35 -29.72
CA GLN A 321 -2.72 -3.06 -30.29
C GLN A 321 -3.21 -3.19 -31.73
N ARG A 322 -2.50 -3.96 -32.58
CA ARG A 322 -2.91 -4.19 -33.98
C ARG A 322 -4.27 -4.88 -34.07
N LEU A 323 -4.49 -5.89 -33.25
CA LEU A 323 -5.78 -6.58 -33.12
C LEU A 323 -6.88 -5.58 -32.76
N TYR A 324 -6.66 -4.74 -31.76
CA TYR A 324 -7.67 -3.78 -31.29
C TYR A 324 -7.94 -2.65 -32.27
N GLU A 325 -6.93 -2.16 -32.96
CA GLU A 325 -7.11 -1.22 -34.08
C GLU A 325 -7.91 -1.83 -35.22
N LYS A 326 -7.71 -3.12 -35.53
CA LYS A 326 -8.51 -3.85 -36.51
C LYS A 326 -9.96 -3.94 -36.07
N VAL A 327 -10.23 -4.38 -34.82
CA VAL A 327 -11.59 -4.52 -34.27
C VAL A 327 -12.41 -3.24 -34.41
N VAL A 328 -11.86 -2.09 -34.00
CA VAL A 328 -12.60 -0.81 -34.02
C VAL A 328 -12.78 -0.22 -35.42
N LYS A 329 -12.01 -0.70 -36.41
CA LYS A 329 -12.11 -0.30 -37.83
C LYS A 329 -12.99 -1.25 -38.65
N MET A 330 -13.41 -2.40 -38.09
CA MET A 330 -14.32 -3.31 -38.79
C MET A 330 -15.66 -2.62 -39.06
N PRO A 331 -16.27 -2.86 -40.23
CA PRO A 331 -17.57 -2.31 -40.54
C PRO A 331 -18.63 -2.83 -39.56
N TYR A 332 -19.65 -2.03 -39.32
CA TYR A 332 -20.83 -2.45 -38.56
C TYR A 332 -21.41 -3.72 -39.18
N SER A 333 -21.67 -4.75 -38.36
CA SER A 333 -22.12 -6.05 -38.84
C SER A 333 -23.61 -6.07 -39.23
N GLY A 334 -24.37 -5.03 -38.88
CA GLY A 334 -25.77 -4.83 -39.26
C GLY A 334 -25.97 -3.72 -40.32
N SER A 335 -27.20 -3.23 -40.45
CA SER A 335 -27.54 -2.10 -41.33
C SER A 335 -28.28 -1.01 -40.54
N TRP A 336 -27.68 0.18 -40.40
CA TRP A 336 -28.35 1.30 -39.72
C TRP A 336 -29.56 1.81 -40.50
N SER A 337 -29.57 1.70 -41.83
CA SER A 337 -30.69 2.17 -42.66
C SER A 337 -31.97 1.34 -42.46
N THR A 338 -31.85 0.07 -42.06
CA THR A 338 -32.98 -0.82 -41.81
C THR A 338 -33.64 -0.58 -40.44
N ILE A 339 -32.96 0.11 -39.52
CA ILE A 339 -33.49 0.54 -38.22
C ILE A 339 -34.43 1.77 -38.37
N TYR A 340 -34.25 2.55 -39.43
CA TYR A 340 -35.06 3.74 -39.72
C TYR A 340 -36.19 3.49 -40.72
N GLU A 341 -36.18 2.36 -41.42
CA GLU A 341 -37.20 1.99 -42.41
C GLU A 341 -38.13 0.92 -41.85
N ASP A 342 -39.32 1.36 -41.42
CA ASP A 342 -40.67 0.73 -41.41
C ASP A 342 -40.83 -0.80 -41.29
N SER A 343 -39.83 -1.52 -40.78
CA SER A 343 -39.91 -2.94 -40.45
C SER A 343 -40.42 -3.07 -39.02
N GLY A 344 -41.66 -3.54 -38.91
CA GLY A 344 -42.49 -3.45 -37.71
C GLY A 344 -42.06 -4.24 -36.46
N ASP A 345 -40.76 -4.50 -36.21
CA ASP A 345 -40.33 -4.96 -34.89
C ASP A 345 -38.82 -4.73 -34.60
N ALA A 346 -38.49 -3.61 -33.96
CA ALA A 346 -37.12 -3.30 -33.49
C ALA A 346 -36.51 -4.38 -32.57
N GLN A 347 -37.34 -5.23 -31.97
CA GLN A 347 -36.90 -6.37 -31.17
C GLN A 347 -36.23 -7.45 -32.04
N THR A 348 -36.69 -7.64 -33.28
CA THR A 348 -36.18 -8.67 -34.20
C THR A 348 -34.74 -8.39 -34.64
N GLU A 349 -34.36 -7.13 -34.89
CA GLU A 349 -32.99 -6.76 -35.28
C GLU A 349 -31.99 -6.88 -34.11
N VAL A 350 -32.45 -6.56 -32.88
CA VAL A 350 -31.67 -6.78 -31.65
C VAL A 350 -31.35 -8.25 -31.47
N ASP A 351 -32.34 -9.11 -31.69
CA ASP A 351 -32.18 -10.55 -31.58
C ASP A 351 -31.28 -11.09 -32.72
N LEU A 352 -31.41 -10.57 -33.94
CA LEU A 352 -30.52 -10.91 -35.07
C LEU A 352 -29.04 -10.57 -34.82
N ILE A 353 -28.73 -9.38 -34.31
CA ILE A 353 -27.34 -8.97 -34.02
C ILE A 353 -26.79 -9.77 -32.83
N ALA A 354 -27.62 -10.02 -31.82
CA ALA A 354 -27.25 -10.89 -30.70
C ALA A 354 -26.94 -12.33 -31.17
N ASP A 355 -27.75 -12.88 -32.08
CA ASP A 355 -27.55 -14.21 -32.67
C ASP A 355 -26.26 -14.28 -33.49
N ARG A 356 -25.96 -13.25 -34.30
CA ARG A 356 -24.67 -13.18 -35.02
C ARG A 356 -23.49 -13.14 -34.06
N CYS A 357 -23.58 -12.35 -33.00
CA CYS A 357 -22.55 -12.29 -31.95
C CYS A 357 -22.37 -13.66 -31.27
N LEU A 358 -23.47 -14.37 -30.99
CA LEU A 358 -23.45 -15.72 -30.43
C LEU A 358 -22.81 -16.74 -31.38
N GLN A 359 -23.08 -16.66 -32.69
CA GLN A 359 -22.45 -17.51 -33.70
C GLN A 359 -20.94 -17.23 -33.82
N ALA A 360 -20.53 -15.96 -33.76
CA ALA A 360 -19.13 -15.57 -33.80
C ALA A 360 -18.34 -16.15 -32.61
N ILE A 361 -18.88 -16.06 -31.38
CA ILE A 361 -18.22 -16.64 -30.21
C ILE A 361 -18.21 -18.18 -30.24
N GLN A 362 -19.28 -18.82 -30.73
CA GLN A 362 -19.32 -20.27 -30.91
C GLN A 362 -18.26 -20.75 -31.91
N SER A 363 -18.08 -20.00 -33.01
CA SER A 363 -17.05 -20.27 -34.01
C SER A 363 -15.65 -20.13 -33.43
N LEU A 364 -15.42 -19.10 -32.60
CA LEU A 364 -14.17 -18.92 -31.86
C LEU A 364 -13.90 -20.07 -30.89
N ILE A 365 -14.88 -20.49 -30.09
CA ILE A 365 -14.77 -21.64 -29.18
C ILE A 365 -14.42 -22.92 -29.95
N SER A 366 -15.10 -23.19 -31.07
CA SER A 366 -14.81 -24.35 -31.92
C SER A 366 -13.38 -24.31 -32.45
N GLN A 367 -12.87 -23.14 -32.83
CA GLN A 367 -11.48 -22.99 -33.27
C GLN A 367 -10.48 -23.23 -32.12
N ILE A 368 -10.77 -22.75 -30.91
CA ILE A 368 -9.97 -23.04 -29.70
C ILE A 368 -9.92 -24.55 -29.45
N ASP A 369 -11.07 -25.24 -29.54
CA ASP A 369 -11.15 -26.70 -29.37
C ASP A 369 -10.32 -27.47 -30.39
N LYS A 370 -10.35 -27.04 -31.65
CA LYS A 370 -9.53 -27.61 -32.73
C LYS A 370 -8.03 -27.42 -32.48
N LEU A 371 -7.63 -26.24 -32.00
CA LEU A 371 -6.22 -25.97 -31.66
C LEU A 371 -5.75 -26.80 -30.47
N ALA A 372 -6.63 -27.09 -29.51
CA ALA A 372 -6.32 -27.89 -28.32
C ALA A 372 -6.45 -29.41 -28.51
N ASN A 373 -6.89 -29.89 -29.69
CA ASN A 373 -7.13 -31.31 -29.97
C ASN A 373 -8.16 -31.98 -29.02
N VAL A 374 -9.18 -31.20 -28.66
CA VAL A 374 -10.30 -31.61 -27.77
C VAL A 374 -11.67 -31.46 -28.45
N ASP A 375 -11.69 -31.23 -29.76
CA ASP A 375 -12.91 -31.15 -30.54
C ASP A 375 -13.75 -32.44 -30.40
N GLY A 376 -15.04 -32.28 -30.13
CA GLY A 376 -15.96 -33.40 -29.88
C GLY A 376 -15.79 -34.13 -28.55
N LYS A 377 -14.77 -33.83 -27.72
CA LYS A 377 -14.57 -34.44 -26.38
C LYS A 377 -15.32 -33.72 -25.26
N HIS A 378 -15.54 -32.42 -25.40
CA HIS A 378 -16.43 -31.66 -24.54
C HIS A 378 -17.84 -31.68 -25.14
N GLY A 379 -18.63 -32.70 -24.80
CA GLY A 379 -20.06 -32.69 -25.10
C GLY A 379 -20.74 -31.48 -24.44
N ASN A 380 -21.97 -31.15 -24.87
CA ASN A 380 -22.83 -30.05 -24.38
C ASN A 380 -23.09 -29.99 -22.85
N GLN A 381 -22.38 -30.77 -22.03
CA GLN A 381 -22.51 -30.89 -20.58
C GLN A 381 -21.37 -30.22 -19.78
N SER A 382 -20.19 -29.93 -20.35
CA SER A 382 -19.16 -29.15 -19.62
C SER A 382 -19.54 -27.67 -19.59
N LYS A 383 -19.91 -27.17 -18.41
CA LYS A 383 -20.16 -25.74 -18.14
C LYS A 383 -18.89 -25.03 -17.64
N ASP A 384 -17.70 -25.50 -18.01
CA ASP A 384 -16.46 -24.82 -17.63
C ASP A 384 -16.29 -23.54 -18.44
N VAL A 385 -15.65 -22.53 -17.85
CA VAL A 385 -15.41 -21.26 -18.54
C VAL A 385 -14.41 -21.50 -19.67
N ARG A 386 -14.79 -21.14 -20.91
CA ARG A 386 -13.97 -21.35 -22.11
C ARG A 386 -13.25 -20.08 -22.55
N ILE A 387 -13.87 -18.93 -22.36
CA ILE A 387 -13.32 -17.62 -22.70
C ILE A 387 -13.56 -16.67 -21.53
N VAL A 388 -12.53 -15.93 -21.14
CA VAL A 388 -12.63 -14.82 -20.18
C VAL A 388 -12.33 -13.52 -20.92
N ILE A 389 -13.17 -12.51 -20.70
CA ILE A 389 -12.90 -11.14 -21.17
C ILE A 389 -12.78 -10.27 -19.93
N TYR A 390 -11.68 -9.55 -19.77
CA TYR A 390 -11.53 -8.65 -18.62
C TYR A 390 -11.35 -7.21 -19.06
N VAL A 391 -11.93 -6.30 -18.28
CA VAL A 391 -11.84 -4.85 -18.47
C VAL A 391 -11.14 -4.26 -17.25
N ASP A 392 -9.88 -3.89 -17.44
CA ASP A 392 -9.10 -3.15 -16.45
C ASP A 392 -9.42 -1.66 -16.49
N GLU A 393 -9.42 -1.05 -15.31
CA GLU A 393 -9.96 0.29 -15.06
C GLU A 393 -11.38 0.50 -15.62
N ALA A 394 -12.27 -0.46 -15.38
CA ALA A 394 -13.65 -0.43 -15.85
C ALA A 394 -14.47 0.79 -15.36
N HIS A 395 -13.97 1.54 -14.38
CA HIS A 395 -14.60 2.77 -13.84
C HIS A 395 -14.60 3.93 -14.83
N ASP A 396 -13.80 3.87 -15.88
CA ASP A 396 -13.95 4.83 -16.98
C ASP A 396 -15.31 4.69 -17.68
N LEU A 397 -15.93 3.50 -17.67
CA LEU A 397 -17.28 3.30 -18.20
C LEU A 397 -18.40 3.80 -17.27
N THR A 398 -18.11 4.15 -16.01
CA THR A 398 -19.13 4.68 -15.08
C THR A 398 -19.25 6.20 -15.13
N LYS A 399 -18.27 6.89 -15.73
CA LYS A 399 -18.20 8.36 -15.84
C LYS A 399 -19.27 8.97 -16.76
N GLU A 400 -19.82 8.18 -17.68
CA GLU A 400 -20.83 8.61 -18.65
C GLU A 400 -22.12 7.80 -18.46
N ALA A 401 -23.26 8.45 -18.66
CA ALA A 401 -24.57 7.83 -18.50
C ALA A 401 -25.57 8.25 -19.59
N ILE A 402 -26.50 7.35 -19.87
CA ILE A 402 -27.60 7.51 -20.81
C ILE A 402 -28.88 7.77 -20.01
N LYS A 403 -29.63 8.81 -20.38
CA LYS A 403 -30.91 9.12 -19.72
C LYS A 403 -31.99 8.12 -20.12
N GLU A 404 -32.62 7.50 -19.13
CA GLU A 404 -33.75 6.58 -19.22
C GLU A 404 -35.00 7.27 -18.65
N GLY A 405 -35.40 8.39 -19.27
CA GLY A 405 -36.51 9.23 -18.81
C GLY A 405 -36.08 10.39 -17.89
N PRO A 406 -37.01 11.01 -17.15
CA PRO A 406 -36.74 12.24 -16.39
C PRO A 406 -35.91 12.04 -15.11
N GLU A 407 -35.93 10.83 -14.50
CA GLU A 407 -35.32 10.59 -13.17
C GLU A 407 -34.30 9.45 -13.14
N LYS A 408 -34.12 8.71 -14.24
CA LYS A 408 -33.28 7.51 -14.28
C LYS A 408 -32.17 7.66 -15.31
N GLU A 409 -30.95 7.33 -14.90
CA GLU A 409 -29.78 7.29 -15.78
C GLU A 409 -29.13 5.92 -15.69
N ARG A 410 -28.53 5.47 -16.80
CA ARG A 410 -27.79 4.21 -16.86
C ARG A 410 -26.40 4.46 -17.39
N SER A 411 -25.38 4.10 -16.59
CA SER A 411 -24.00 4.25 -17.00
C SER A 411 -23.65 3.42 -18.23
N PHE A 412 -22.60 3.81 -18.94
CA PHE A 412 -22.05 3.02 -20.05
C PHE A 412 -21.63 1.63 -19.56
N TYR A 413 -21.10 1.53 -18.33
CA TYR A 413 -20.78 0.26 -17.67
C TYR A 413 -21.99 -0.66 -17.56
N HIS A 414 -23.11 -0.18 -17.02
CA HIS A 414 -24.33 -0.99 -16.88
C HIS A 414 -24.92 -1.36 -18.25
N THR A 415 -24.77 -0.48 -19.24
CA THR A 415 -25.20 -0.74 -20.62
C THR A 415 -24.32 -1.81 -21.27
N PHE A 416 -23.00 -1.78 -21.04
CA PHE A 416 -22.07 -2.81 -21.48
C PHE A 416 -22.36 -4.16 -20.81
N CYS A 417 -22.58 -4.20 -19.48
CA CYS A 417 -23.03 -5.40 -18.78
C CYS A 417 -24.38 -5.93 -19.33
N SER A 418 -25.27 -5.02 -19.74
CA SER A 418 -26.54 -5.42 -20.37
C SER A 418 -26.35 -6.01 -21.77
N ALA A 419 -25.31 -5.62 -22.50
CA ALA A 419 -24.94 -6.22 -23.78
C ALA A 419 -24.32 -7.62 -23.59
N THR A 420 -23.44 -7.79 -22.60
CA THR A 420 -22.81 -9.09 -22.31
C THR A 420 -23.80 -10.16 -21.84
N ASN A 421 -24.95 -9.76 -21.29
CA ASN A 421 -26.04 -10.68 -20.95
C ASN A 421 -26.60 -11.44 -22.18
N SER A 422 -26.45 -10.90 -23.40
CA SER A 422 -26.81 -11.60 -24.64
C SER A 422 -25.95 -12.86 -24.88
N LEU A 423 -24.84 -13.01 -24.16
CA LEU A 423 -23.90 -14.14 -24.28
C LEU A 423 -23.99 -15.11 -23.09
N THR A 424 -25.06 -15.04 -22.29
CA THR A 424 -25.24 -15.89 -21.09
C THR A 424 -25.33 -17.38 -21.41
N ALA A 425 -25.79 -17.74 -22.61
CA ALA A 425 -25.86 -19.11 -23.11
C ALA A 425 -24.49 -19.69 -23.56
N ALA A 426 -23.49 -18.84 -23.78
CA ALA A 426 -22.13 -19.26 -24.12
C ALA A 426 -21.28 -19.42 -22.85
N PRO A 427 -20.26 -20.30 -22.86
CA PRO A 427 -19.32 -20.49 -21.74
C PRO A 427 -18.27 -19.36 -21.68
N VAL A 428 -18.74 -18.10 -21.73
CA VAL A 428 -17.94 -16.88 -21.59
C VAL A 428 -18.19 -16.23 -20.24
N PHE A 429 -17.14 -15.61 -19.69
CA PHE A 429 -17.18 -14.92 -18.41
C PHE A 429 -16.50 -13.54 -18.51
N PHE A 430 -17.10 -12.53 -17.88
CA PHE A 430 -16.64 -11.14 -17.93
C PHE A 430 -16.10 -10.69 -16.57
N LEU A 431 -14.90 -10.12 -16.54
CA LEU A 431 -14.30 -9.57 -15.32
C LEU A 431 -14.16 -8.05 -15.44
N TYR A 432 -14.58 -7.33 -14.41
CA TYR A 432 -14.46 -5.87 -14.37
C TYR A 432 -13.57 -5.47 -13.19
N LEU A 433 -12.36 -5.00 -13.48
CA LEU A 433 -11.40 -4.60 -12.46
C LEU A 433 -11.56 -3.11 -12.22
N SER A 434 -11.60 -2.74 -10.95
CA SER A 434 -11.73 -1.34 -10.57
C SER A 434 -11.00 -1.06 -9.26
N THR A 435 -10.35 0.10 -9.20
CA THR A 435 -9.94 0.73 -7.94
C THR A 435 -11.08 1.56 -7.33
N HIS A 436 -12.10 1.90 -8.12
CA HIS A 436 -13.30 2.58 -7.66
C HIS A 436 -14.14 1.63 -6.81
N SER A 437 -14.15 1.86 -5.50
CA SER A 437 -14.87 1.01 -4.54
C SER A 437 -16.34 1.43 -4.38
N ASN A 438 -16.89 2.24 -5.29
CA ASN A 438 -18.30 2.59 -5.27
C ASN A 438 -19.13 1.35 -5.62
N LEU A 439 -19.54 0.63 -4.58
CA LEU A 439 -20.34 -0.59 -4.70
C LEU A 439 -21.65 -0.33 -5.47
N ALA A 440 -22.23 0.87 -5.37
CA ALA A 440 -23.46 1.21 -6.08
C ALA A 440 -23.30 1.18 -7.61
N GLU A 441 -22.10 1.48 -8.11
CA GLU A 441 -21.81 1.47 -9.56
C GLU A 441 -21.43 0.08 -10.06
N PHE A 442 -20.54 -0.61 -9.35
CA PHE A 442 -19.97 -1.88 -9.84
C PHE A 442 -20.77 -3.11 -9.46
N ALA A 443 -21.40 -3.08 -8.28
CA ALA A 443 -22.07 -4.22 -7.70
C ALA A 443 -23.25 -3.77 -6.80
N PRO A 444 -24.27 -3.09 -7.37
CA PRO A 444 -25.34 -2.49 -6.59
C PRO A 444 -26.06 -3.53 -5.72
N SER A 445 -26.60 -3.06 -4.59
CA SER A 445 -27.51 -3.86 -3.79
C SER A 445 -28.72 -4.26 -4.63
N ARG A 446 -29.38 -5.36 -4.26
CA ARG A 446 -30.51 -5.90 -5.03
C ARG A 446 -31.58 -4.84 -5.34
N LEU A 447 -31.96 -4.04 -4.35
CA LEU A 447 -33.00 -3.01 -4.49
C LEU A 447 -32.59 -1.88 -5.45
N ASN A 448 -31.30 -1.57 -5.53
CA ASN A 448 -30.77 -0.49 -6.37
C ASN A 448 -30.23 -1.02 -7.70
N PHE A 449 -30.47 -2.29 -8.03
CA PHE A 449 -29.93 -2.89 -9.24
C PHE A 449 -30.63 -2.28 -10.48
N PRO A 450 -29.90 -1.78 -11.50
CA PRO A 450 -30.51 -1.09 -12.65
C PRO A 450 -31.50 -1.93 -13.45
N SER A 451 -31.34 -3.26 -13.41
CA SER A 451 -32.24 -4.23 -14.02
C SER A 451 -33.42 -4.56 -13.10
N ALA A 452 -34.63 -4.22 -13.54
CA ALA A 452 -35.87 -4.53 -12.84
C ALA A 452 -36.05 -6.04 -12.57
N ARG A 453 -35.50 -6.91 -13.45
CA ARG A 453 -35.53 -8.37 -13.28
C ARG A 453 -34.76 -8.82 -12.03
N VAL A 454 -33.66 -8.14 -11.72
CA VAL A 454 -32.83 -8.43 -10.54
C VAL A 454 -33.44 -7.77 -9.30
N ALA A 455 -33.93 -6.53 -9.42
CA ALA A 455 -34.56 -5.82 -8.30
C ALA A 455 -35.85 -6.50 -7.79
N GLY A 456 -36.63 -7.12 -8.70
CA GLY A 456 -37.87 -7.83 -8.38
C GLY A 456 -37.73 -9.32 -8.05
N GLY A 457 -36.53 -9.90 -8.17
CA GLY A 457 -36.27 -11.35 -7.98
C GLY A 457 -35.43 -11.69 -6.73
N GLU A 458 -34.95 -12.94 -6.65
CA GLU A 458 -33.95 -13.40 -5.65
C GLU A 458 -32.55 -12.80 -5.93
N ASP A 459 -31.75 -12.55 -4.87
CA ASP A 459 -30.41 -11.94 -4.99
C ASP A 459 -29.36 -12.90 -5.59
N ASN A 460 -29.45 -13.10 -6.90
CA ASN A 460 -28.65 -14.08 -7.65
C ASN A 460 -27.41 -13.47 -8.32
N VAL A 461 -27.00 -12.26 -7.88
CA VAL A 461 -25.81 -11.56 -8.37
C VAL A 461 -24.60 -11.91 -7.51
N GLN A 462 -23.44 -12.06 -8.14
CA GLN A 462 -22.20 -12.42 -7.45
C GLN A 462 -21.66 -11.23 -6.64
N PRO A 463 -21.26 -11.43 -5.38
CA PRO A 463 -20.49 -10.42 -4.65
C PRO A 463 -19.12 -10.23 -5.33
N PRO A 464 -18.53 -9.01 -5.29
CA PRO A 464 -17.23 -8.77 -5.89
C PRO A 464 -16.11 -9.63 -5.30
N PHE A 465 -15.16 -10.01 -6.13
CA PHE A 465 -13.96 -10.73 -5.73
C PHE A 465 -12.98 -9.79 -5.02
N THR A 466 -12.51 -10.19 -3.84
CA THR A 466 -11.60 -9.42 -2.98
C THR A 466 -10.34 -10.20 -2.59
N GLU A 467 -10.29 -11.50 -2.92
CA GLU A 467 -9.30 -12.50 -2.50
C GLU A 467 -7.99 -12.41 -3.32
N LEU A 468 -7.37 -11.23 -3.33
CA LEU A 468 -6.12 -10.95 -4.03
C LEU A 468 -4.88 -11.26 -3.18
N PRO A 469 -3.70 -11.43 -3.81
CA PRO A 469 -2.47 -11.76 -3.09
C PRO A 469 -2.07 -10.69 -2.06
N PHE A 470 -1.54 -11.18 -0.94
CA PHE A 470 -0.96 -10.39 0.15
C PHE A 470 0.15 -11.21 0.81
N ASP A 471 1.26 -10.58 1.20
CA ASP A 471 2.48 -11.26 1.67
C ASP A 471 2.91 -12.40 0.71
N CYS A 472 3.16 -12.07 -0.56
CA CYS A 472 3.43 -13.04 -1.62
C CYS A 472 4.68 -13.93 -1.34
N LEU A 473 4.46 -15.14 -0.83
CA LEU A 473 5.49 -16.16 -0.61
C LEU A 473 5.73 -17.03 -1.84
N TYR A 474 6.96 -17.53 -2.01
CA TYR A 474 7.25 -18.64 -2.93
C TYR A 474 6.83 -19.97 -2.29
N GLU A 475 6.43 -20.96 -3.11
CA GLU A 475 6.05 -22.29 -2.60
C GLU A 475 7.21 -22.90 -1.79
N LYS A 476 7.00 -23.04 -0.47
CA LYS A 476 7.95 -23.54 0.57
C LYS A 476 9.00 -22.56 1.12
N THR A 477 8.88 -21.25 0.92
CA THR A 477 9.79 -20.27 1.55
C THR A 477 9.08 -19.43 2.60
N THR A 478 9.71 -19.24 3.76
CA THR A 478 9.36 -18.21 4.75
C THR A 478 10.07 -16.89 4.44
N ILE A 479 9.44 -15.74 4.72
CA ILE A 479 10.11 -14.42 4.60
C ILE A 479 11.29 -14.31 5.58
N ILE A 480 11.11 -14.87 6.77
CA ILE A 480 12.08 -14.85 7.86
C ILE A 480 11.87 -16.10 8.73
N GLU A 481 12.96 -16.71 9.18
CA GLU A 481 12.96 -17.76 10.19
C GLU A 481 13.48 -17.20 11.53
N PRO A 482 13.04 -17.74 12.68
CA PRO A 482 13.55 -17.33 13.98
C PRO A 482 15.08 -17.41 14.04
N GLY A 483 15.72 -16.35 14.51
CA GLY A 483 17.17 -16.31 14.72
C GLY A 483 17.99 -16.06 13.45
N THR A 484 17.38 -15.72 12.31
CA THR A 484 18.11 -15.53 11.04
C THR A 484 18.45 -14.08 10.70
N LYS A 485 17.70 -13.10 11.22
CA LYS A 485 17.92 -11.68 10.94
C LYS A 485 18.04 -10.85 12.22
N THR A 486 18.89 -9.82 12.17
CA THR A 486 19.03 -8.80 13.22
C THR A 486 17.99 -7.68 13.07
N LEU A 487 17.91 -6.80 14.06
CA LEU A 487 17.04 -5.63 14.01
C LEU A 487 17.32 -4.72 12.80
N GLU A 488 18.59 -4.50 12.48
CA GLU A 488 19.02 -3.68 11.34
C GLU A 488 18.57 -4.29 10.01
N GLN A 489 18.72 -5.61 9.86
CA GLN A 489 18.34 -6.31 8.63
C GLN A 489 16.83 -6.35 8.40
N VAL A 490 16.02 -6.33 9.47
CA VAL A 490 14.57 -6.23 9.32
C VAL A 490 14.05 -4.80 9.18
N ALA A 491 14.91 -3.81 9.44
CA ALA A 491 14.61 -2.40 9.18
C ALA A 491 14.89 -1.99 7.72
N ASP A 492 15.69 -2.78 6.99
CA ASP A 492 15.96 -2.54 5.57
C ASP A 492 14.67 -2.46 4.74
N ILE A 493 14.60 -1.46 3.86
CA ILE A 493 13.39 -1.20 3.06
C ILE A 493 13.05 -2.39 2.16
N ASN A 494 14.03 -3.08 1.57
CA ASN A 494 13.74 -4.24 0.71
C ASN A 494 13.13 -5.38 1.53
N PHE A 495 13.56 -5.57 2.77
CA PHE A 495 12.91 -6.50 3.69
C PHE A 495 11.48 -6.07 4.02
N LEU A 496 11.26 -4.80 4.34
CA LEU A 496 9.91 -4.28 4.61
C LEU A 496 8.95 -4.45 3.42
N CYS A 497 9.46 -4.31 2.20
CA CYS A 497 8.71 -4.53 0.96
C CYS A 497 8.28 -5.99 0.77
N SER A 498 8.85 -6.95 1.50
CA SER A 498 8.45 -8.36 1.42
C SER A 498 7.10 -8.62 2.10
N PHE A 499 6.58 -7.65 2.86
CA PHE A 499 5.26 -7.72 3.47
C PHE A 499 4.27 -6.80 2.76
N GLY A 500 3.01 -7.24 2.74
CA GLY A 500 1.89 -6.46 2.24
C GLY A 500 1.52 -6.75 0.80
N ARG A 501 1.11 -5.71 0.09
CA ARG A 501 0.69 -5.82 -1.30
C ARG A 501 1.88 -6.03 -2.27
N PRO A 502 1.71 -6.77 -3.37
CA PRO A 502 2.80 -7.16 -4.27
C PRO A 502 3.51 -6.00 -4.99
N LEU A 503 2.84 -4.84 -5.11
CA LEU A 503 3.40 -3.65 -5.77
C LEU A 503 4.80 -3.32 -5.25
N PHE A 504 4.95 -3.18 -3.93
CA PHE A 504 6.22 -2.74 -3.34
C PHE A 504 7.31 -3.81 -3.49
N THR A 505 6.97 -5.08 -3.28
CA THR A 505 7.91 -6.20 -3.47
C THR A 505 8.41 -6.27 -4.91
N SER A 506 7.52 -6.15 -5.89
CA SER A 506 7.89 -6.22 -7.31
C SER A 506 8.79 -5.06 -7.76
N LEU A 507 8.57 -3.86 -7.23
CA LEU A 507 9.42 -2.69 -7.50
C LEU A 507 10.78 -2.81 -6.81
N ALA A 508 10.81 -3.30 -5.57
CA ALA A 508 12.06 -3.56 -4.86
C ALA A 508 12.93 -4.60 -5.58
N LEU A 509 12.31 -5.65 -6.12
CA LEU A 509 13.02 -6.69 -6.86
C LEU A 509 13.47 -6.27 -8.27
N SER A 510 12.84 -5.27 -8.88
CA SER A 510 13.19 -4.83 -10.24
C SER A 510 14.41 -3.91 -10.28
N ASP A 511 14.69 -3.17 -9.20
CA ASP A 511 15.91 -2.37 -9.03
C ASP A 511 16.31 -2.20 -7.53
N PRO A 512 16.87 -3.24 -6.89
CA PRO A 512 17.06 -3.28 -5.42
C PRO A 512 18.03 -2.23 -4.84
N LEU A 513 18.96 -1.72 -5.65
CA LEU A 513 20.02 -0.82 -5.17
C LEU A 513 19.60 0.66 -5.18
N ARG A 514 18.58 1.03 -5.97
CA ARG A 514 18.15 2.43 -6.14
C ARG A 514 16.79 2.74 -5.53
N MET A 515 15.95 1.72 -5.32
CA MET A 515 14.53 1.97 -5.05
C MET A 515 14.17 2.18 -3.57
N SER A 516 15.07 1.96 -2.60
CA SER A 516 14.72 1.95 -1.17
C SER A 516 13.99 3.22 -0.71
N ASP A 517 14.56 4.42 -0.87
CA ASP A 517 13.87 5.64 -0.42
C ASP A 517 12.71 6.04 -1.35
N SER A 518 12.87 5.85 -2.66
CA SER A 518 11.82 6.15 -3.64
C SER A 518 10.54 5.33 -3.45
N ILE A 519 10.63 4.10 -2.91
CA ILE A 519 9.47 3.25 -2.65
C ILE A 519 8.64 3.82 -1.50
N VAL A 520 9.29 4.34 -0.45
CA VAL A 520 8.56 4.96 0.66
C VAL A 520 7.87 6.24 0.19
N ASP A 521 8.52 7.04 -0.65
CA ASP A 521 7.89 8.23 -1.23
C ASP A 521 6.75 7.88 -2.19
N LEU A 522 6.89 6.83 -3.00
CA LEU A 522 5.77 6.29 -3.79
C LEU A 522 4.61 5.84 -2.89
N ALA A 523 4.91 5.17 -1.78
CA ALA A 523 3.92 4.76 -0.79
C ALA A 523 3.22 5.98 -0.15
N ARG A 524 3.96 7.05 0.16
CA ARG A 524 3.40 8.32 0.63
C ARG A 524 2.52 8.98 -0.42
N SER A 525 2.95 9.03 -1.68
CA SER A 525 2.16 9.61 -2.77
C SER A 525 0.87 8.83 -3.00
N LYS A 526 0.91 7.50 -2.97
CA LYS A 526 -0.28 6.64 -3.08
C LYS A 526 -1.20 6.73 -1.86
N LEU A 527 -0.65 6.90 -0.66
CA LEU A 527 -1.43 7.08 0.56
C LEU A 527 -2.13 8.44 0.61
N THR A 528 -1.45 9.49 0.13
CA THR A 528 -1.96 10.88 0.18
C THR A 528 -2.80 11.25 -1.05
N GLY A 529 -2.64 10.52 -2.16
CA GLY A 529 -3.28 10.82 -3.44
C GLY A 529 -2.64 12.00 -4.18
N VAL A 530 -1.43 12.43 -3.80
CA VAL A 530 -0.71 13.55 -4.41
C VAL A 530 0.74 13.19 -4.72
N THR A 531 1.28 13.71 -5.83
CA THR A 531 2.65 13.40 -6.31
C THR A 531 3.76 14.00 -5.45
N ARG A 532 3.48 15.10 -4.72
CA ARG A 532 4.45 15.80 -3.87
C ARG A 532 3.91 15.95 -2.45
N PRO A 533 3.97 14.87 -1.63
CA PRO A 533 3.33 14.81 -0.31
C PRO A 533 3.86 15.83 0.71
N ASP A 534 5.06 16.38 0.50
CA ASP A 534 5.66 17.41 1.37
C ASP A 534 5.10 18.82 1.13
N SER A 535 4.48 19.06 -0.03
CA SER A 535 4.11 20.40 -0.50
C SER A 535 2.64 20.78 -0.29
N VAL A 536 1.79 19.83 0.08
CA VAL A 536 0.32 20.00 0.05
C VAL A 536 -0.27 20.04 1.46
N PHE A 537 -1.16 21.00 1.71
CA PHE A 537 -2.06 20.94 2.86
C PHE A 537 -2.96 19.71 2.72
N SER A 538 -2.72 18.73 3.58
CA SER A 538 -3.43 17.45 3.57
C SER A 538 -4.93 17.62 3.76
N SER A 539 -5.72 16.93 2.93
CA SER A 539 -7.16 16.84 3.11
C SER A 539 -7.53 16.04 4.38
N GLY A 540 -8.77 16.18 4.83
CA GLY A 540 -9.35 15.38 5.91
C GLY A 540 -9.20 13.87 5.66
N SER A 541 -9.33 13.40 4.42
CA SER A 541 -9.21 11.97 4.12
C SER A 541 -7.78 11.45 4.28
N VAL A 542 -6.78 12.28 4.00
CA VAL A 542 -5.36 11.90 4.16
C VAL A 542 -4.98 11.82 5.63
N GLN A 543 -5.41 12.78 6.46
CA GLN A 543 -5.20 12.71 7.92
C GLN A 543 -5.86 11.45 8.50
N LEU A 544 -7.10 11.17 8.08
CA LEU A 544 -7.79 9.96 8.50
C LEU A 544 -7.05 8.70 8.06
N ALA A 545 -6.55 8.63 6.83
CA ALA A 545 -5.80 7.47 6.32
C ALA A 545 -4.52 7.22 7.13
N VAL A 546 -3.73 8.28 7.36
CA VAL A 546 -2.52 8.22 8.20
C VAL A 546 -2.86 7.73 9.60
N LEU A 547 -3.84 8.35 10.27
CA LEU A 547 -4.26 7.91 11.60
C LEU A 547 -4.83 6.49 11.59
N SER A 548 -5.50 6.07 10.52
CA SER A 548 -6.07 4.73 10.41
C SER A 548 -5.01 3.64 10.32
N ILE A 549 -3.93 3.88 9.58
CA ILE A 549 -2.76 2.99 9.51
C ILE A 549 -2.08 2.93 10.88
N ARG A 550 -1.80 4.09 11.48
CA ARG A 550 -1.00 4.16 12.71
C ARG A 550 -1.76 3.64 13.92
N LEU A 551 -3.05 3.98 14.05
CA LEU A 551 -3.82 3.82 15.28
C LEU A 551 -4.86 2.72 15.25
N LEU A 552 -5.30 2.23 14.07
CA LEU A 552 -6.36 1.21 13.93
C LEU A 552 -7.71 1.58 14.61
N PRO A 553 -8.36 2.69 14.22
CA PRO A 553 -9.66 3.08 14.75
C PRO A 553 -10.80 2.19 14.24
N ASP A 554 -11.83 1.99 15.06
CA ASP A 554 -13.08 1.33 14.67
C ASP A 554 -14.07 2.35 14.08
N PHE A 555 -14.76 1.99 13.00
CA PHE A 555 -15.65 2.89 12.26
C PHE A 555 -17.12 2.49 12.41
N ASP A 556 -18.00 3.48 12.62
CA ASP A 556 -19.45 3.25 12.70
C ASP A 556 -20.04 3.03 11.30
N LEU A 557 -20.38 1.78 10.97
CA LEU A 557 -20.93 1.41 9.66
C LEU A 557 -22.42 1.74 9.47
N THR A 558 -23.13 2.14 10.53
CA THR A 558 -24.57 2.43 10.45
C THR A 558 -24.86 3.71 9.65
N ARG A 559 -23.90 4.64 9.62
CA ARG A 559 -24.01 5.92 8.93
C ARG A 559 -23.57 5.84 7.46
N ALA A 560 -24.34 6.48 6.57
CA ALA A 560 -24.03 6.53 5.15
C ALA A 560 -22.70 7.25 4.85
N ASP A 561 -22.41 8.34 5.57
CA ASP A 561 -21.17 9.09 5.40
C ASP A 561 -19.94 8.27 5.81
N SER A 562 -20.04 7.45 6.86
CA SER A 562 -18.98 6.54 7.25
C SER A 562 -18.70 5.50 6.19
N ARG A 563 -19.75 4.88 5.62
CA ARG A 563 -19.61 3.92 4.52
C ARG A 563 -18.95 4.57 3.30
N ARG A 564 -19.34 5.79 2.93
CA ARG A 564 -18.72 6.56 1.83
C ARG A 564 -17.26 6.88 2.10
N THR A 565 -16.93 7.26 3.34
CA THR A 565 -15.56 7.57 3.75
C THR A 565 -14.66 6.33 3.66
N LEU A 566 -15.14 5.18 4.12
CA LEU A 566 -14.42 3.91 4.03
C LEU A 566 -14.17 3.46 2.59
N MET A 567 -15.15 3.65 1.70
CA MET A 567 -14.95 3.45 0.25
C MET A 567 -13.86 4.40 -0.27
N ASN A 568 -13.92 5.69 0.06
CA ASN A 568 -12.89 6.65 -0.33
C ASN A 568 -11.49 6.24 0.15
N LEU A 569 -11.34 5.67 1.36
CA LEU A 569 -10.06 5.17 1.86
C LEU A 569 -9.51 4.01 1.01
N VAL A 570 -10.37 3.09 0.54
CA VAL A 570 -9.95 1.98 -0.34
C VAL A 570 -9.51 2.49 -1.70
N GLN A 571 -10.30 3.40 -2.26
CA GLN A 571 -10.08 3.94 -3.59
C GLN A 571 -8.83 4.84 -3.67
N ASN A 572 -8.70 5.79 -2.75
CA ASN A 572 -7.75 6.90 -2.86
C ASN A 572 -6.62 6.88 -1.82
N HIS A 573 -6.69 6.01 -0.81
CA HIS A 573 -5.76 6.03 0.33
C HIS A 573 -5.23 4.65 0.74
N MET A 574 -5.19 3.70 -0.18
CA MET A 574 -4.56 2.39 0.03
C MET A 574 -5.24 1.47 1.08
N ALA A 575 -6.44 1.74 1.60
CA ALA A 575 -7.11 0.79 2.50
C ALA A 575 -7.50 -0.50 1.76
N ILE A 576 -7.48 -1.66 2.44
CA ILE A 576 -7.83 -2.96 1.85
C ILE A 576 -9.30 -3.28 2.09
N ALA A 577 -10.01 -3.63 1.01
CA ALA A 577 -11.33 -4.25 1.07
C ALA A 577 -11.19 -5.72 1.51
N TYR A 578 -11.44 -6.03 2.77
CA TYR A 578 -11.38 -7.40 3.28
C TYR A 578 -12.56 -8.25 2.83
N SER A 579 -13.75 -7.65 2.74
CA SER A 579 -14.96 -8.37 2.34
C SER A 579 -16.06 -7.42 1.91
N ILE A 580 -16.83 -7.84 0.90
CA ILE A 580 -18.10 -7.23 0.52
C ILE A 580 -19.16 -8.30 0.77
N PRO A 581 -20.03 -8.14 1.80
CA PRO A 581 -21.05 -9.12 2.11
C PRO A 581 -22.03 -9.34 0.95
N GLN A 582 -22.74 -10.47 0.97
CA GLN A 582 -23.68 -10.86 -0.10
C GLN A 582 -24.69 -9.78 -0.47
N HIS A 583 -25.16 -8.99 0.52
CA HIS A 583 -26.13 -7.91 0.30
C HIS A 583 -25.52 -6.66 -0.40
N ARG A 584 -24.18 -6.53 -0.44
CA ARG A 584 -23.41 -5.48 -1.13
C ARG A 584 -23.70 -4.03 -0.69
N GLU A 585 -24.29 -3.85 0.50
CA GLU A 585 -24.61 -2.52 1.06
C GLU A 585 -23.48 -1.95 1.93
N THR A 586 -22.57 -2.81 2.40
CA THR A 586 -21.45 -2.43 3.26
C THR A 586 -20.15 -3.02 2.73
N LEU A 587 -19.05 -2.39 3.14
CA LEU A 587 -17.68 -2.79 2.82
C LEU A 587 -16.95 -2.99 4.15
N ARG A 588 -16.39 -4.18 4.37
CA ARG A 588 -15.45 -4.43 5.48
C ARG A 588 -14.06 -4.07 4.97
N THR A 589 -13.43 -3.08 5.60
CA THR A 589 -12.15 -2.52 5.15
C THR A 589 -11.28 -2.13 6.34
N GLY A 590 -9.97 -2.01 6.10
CA GLY A 590 -9.00 -1.51 7.06
C GLY A 590 -7.59 -1.49 6.47
N TYR A 591 -6.61 -1.30 7.34
CA TYR A 591 -5.20 -1.32 6.98
C TYR A 591 -4.51 -2.51 7.64
N PRO A 592 -4.24 -3.59 6.88
CA PRO A 592 -3.44 -4.70 7.40
C PRO A 592 -1.98 -4.25 7.61
N SER A 593 -1.17 -5.10 8.25
CA SER A 593 0.24 -4.80 8.52
C SER A 593 1.05 -4.73 7.22
N GLU A 594 1.23 -3.51 6.71
CA GLU A 594 2.10 -3.17 5.58
C GLU A 594 3.18 -2.20 6.09
N PRO A 595 4.37 -2.70 6.49
CA PRO A 595 5.40 -1.88 7.13
C PRO A 595 5.83 -0.66 6.30
N ILE A 596 5.85 -0.78 4.96
CA ILE A 596 6.13 0.33 4.04
C ILE A 596 5.06 1.43 4.10
N LEU A 597 3.77 1.06 4.16
CA LEU A 597 2.70 2.04 4.33
C LEU A 597 2.72 2.66 5.73
N ALA A 598 3.09 1.88 6.75
CA ALA A 598 3.24 2.39 8.11
C ALA A 598 4.42 3.38 8.24
N GLU A 599 5.56 3.09 7.58
CA GLU A 599 6.68 4.02 7.45
C GLU A 599 6.25 5.30 6.71
N ALA A 600 5.58 5.16 5.57
CA ALA A 600 5.03 6.30 4.82
C ALA A 600 4.08 7.15 5.66
N ALA A 601 3.18 6.52 6.43
CA ALA A 601 2.27 7.20 7.35
C ALA A 601 3.04 7.91 8.48
N ALA A 602 4.14 7.34 8.99
CA ALA A 602 4.96 7.98 10.00
C ALA A 602 5.69 9.23 9.48
N ARG A 603 6.30 9.13 8.30
CA ARG A 603 6.90 10.29 7.62
C ARG A 603 5.85 11.37 7.33
N GLN A 604 4.65 10.98 6.88
CA GLN A 604 3.59 11.94 6.63
C GLN A 604 3.08 12.58 7.93
N MET A 605 2.95 11.83 9.02
CA MET A 605 2.57 12.36 10.33
C MET A 605 3.59 13.41 10.82
N ARG A 606 4.90 13.20 10.58
CA ARG A 606 5.95 14.19 10.85
C ARG A 606 5.77 15.49 10.05
N VAL A 607 5.49 15.38 8.75
CA VAL A 607 5.22 16.54 7.88
C VAL A 607 4.00 17.32 8.37
N LEU A 608 2.91 16.63 8.66
CA LEU A 608 1.69 17.25 9.17
C LEU A 608 1.93 17.94 10.51
N ARG A 609 2.72 17.33 11.39
CA ARG A 609 3.09 17.91 12.69
C ARG A 609 3.88 19.21 12.51
N PHE A 610 4.79 19.25 11.55
CA PHE A 610 5.54 20.46 11.20
C PHE A 610 4.64 21.55 10.61
N GLN A 611 3.71 21.21 9.72
CA GLN A 611 2.85 22.16 9.03
C GLN A 611 1.68 22.68 9.88
N LEU A 612 1.06 21.81 10.69
CA LEU A 612 -0.19 22.07 11.40
C LEU A 612 -0.03 22.15 12.94
N GLY A 613 1.17 21.90 13.45
CA GLY A 613 1.49 21.92 14.87
C GLY A 613 1.40 20.55 15.57
N ARG A 614 1.95 20.50 16.79
CA ARG A 614 2.16 19.26 17.58
C ARG A 614 0.87 18.48 17.87
N GLY A 615 -0.21 19.17 18.20
CA GLY A 615 -1.49 18.56 18.59
C GLY A 615 -2.42 18.21 17.44
N ASN A 616 -1.99 18.34 16.19
CA ASN A 616 -2.84 18.15 15.02
C ASN A 616 -3.50 16.75 14.98
N ALA A 617 -2.77 15.68 15.31
CA ALA A 617 -3.26 14.32 15.28
C ALA A 617 -4.42 14.12 16.26
N ALA A 618 -4.28 14.65 17.48
CA ALA A 618 -5.33 14.62 18.50
C ALA A 618 -6.57 15.42 18.07
N SER A 619 -6.37 16.62 17.51
CA SER A 619 -7.46 17.48 17.03
C SER A 619 -8.25 16.86 15.87
N HIS A 620 -7.59 16.21 14.91
CA HIS A 620 -8.29 15.51 13.82
C HIS A 620 -9.00 14.25 14.34
N LEU A 621 -8.37 13.49 15.23
CA LEU A 621 -9.03 12.35 15.85
C LEU A 621 -10.29 12.77 16.62
N GLN A 622 -10.25 13.94 17.28
CA GLN A 622 -11.39 14.53 17.95
C GLN A 622 -12.52 14.80 16.94
N SER A 623 -12.24 15.47 15.82
CA SER A 623 -13.27 15.80 14.84
C SER A 623 -13.96 14.57 14.22
N TYR A 624 -13.23 13.48 13.96
CA TYR A 624 -13.83 12.22 13.49
C TYR A 624 -14.66 11.52 14.57
N THR A 625 -14.24 11.62 15.82
CA THR A 625 -15.00 11.08 16.97
C THR A 625 -16.29 11.88 17.21
N GLU A 626 -16.24 13.21 17.05
CA GLU A 626 -17.38 14.11 17.26
C GLU A 626 -18.41 14.03 16.13
N SER A 627 -17.95 13.84 14.88
CA SER A 627 -18.83 13.61 13.73
C SER A 627 -19.54 12.25 13.76
N GLY A 628 -19.09 11.34 14.62
CA GLY A 628 -19.61 9.97 14.74
C GLY A 628 -19.08 9.03 13.64
N LEU A 629 -17.96 9.37 13.00
CA LEU A 629 -17.30 8.48 12.04
C LEU A 629 -16.59 7.31 12.74
N ILE A 630 -15.94 7.58 13.88
CA ILE A 630 -15.24 6.60 14.71
C ILE A 630 -16.16 6.15 15.86
N GLU A 631 -16.19 4.84 16.12
CA GLU A 631 -16.99 4.25 17.18
C GLU A 631 -16.58 4.73 18.58
N LYS A 632 -17.57 4.88 19.46
CA LYS A 632 -17.39 5.50 20.79
C LYS A 632 -17.05 4.50 21.89
N GLY A 633 -17.07 3.19 21.61
CA GLY A 633 -16.99 2.12 22.63
C GLY A 633 -15.61 1.92 23.29
N GLN A 634 -14.51 2.30 22.62
CA GLN A 634 -13.12 2.03 23.06
C GLN A 634 -12.23 3.28 23.03
N ARG A 635 -12.76 4.45 23.44
CA ARG A 635 -12.00 5.72 23.36
C ARG A 635 -10.71 5.73 24.18
N GLY A 636 -10.72 5.09 25.36
CA GLY A 636 -9.53 4.97 26.19
C GLY A 636 -8.38 4.27 25.46
N GLU A 637 -8.65 3.10 24.88
CA GLU A 637 -7.66 2.30 24.13
C GLU A 637 -7.17 3.04 22.88
N LEU A 638 -8.07 3.74 22.18
CA LEU A 638 -7.69 4.55 21.01
C LEU A 638 -6.78 5.73 21.39
N VAL A 639 -7.08 6.42 22.49
CA VAL A 639 -6.25 7.52 23.02
C VAL A 639 -4.91 7.00 23.54
N ALA A 640 -4.88 5.83 24.19
CA ALA A 640 -3.63 5.18 24.59
C ALA A 640 -2.72 4.92 23.39
N ARG A 641 -3.26 4.33 22.31
CA ARG A 641 -2.53 4.12 21.05
C ARG A 641 -2.03 5.42 20.42
N LEU A 642 -2.83 6.50 20.47
CA LEU A 642 -2.39 7.82 20.01
C LEU A 642 -1.19 8.34 20.82
N ILE A 643 -1.28 8.34 22.15
CA ILE A 643 -0.18 8.78 23.05
C ILE A 643 1.09 7.95 22.78
N MET A 644 0.95 6.62 22.71
CA MET A 644 2.07 5.71 22.49
C MET A 644 2.72 5.91 21.13
N THR A 645 1.94 6.20 20.08
CA THR A 645 2.43 6.50 18.72
C THR A 645 3.18 7.83 18.68
N MET A 646 2.60 8.88 19.28
CA MET A 646 3.25 10.19 19.36
C MET A 646 4.56 10.13 20.14
N ALA A 647 4.59 9.36 21.24
CA ALA A 647 5.81 9.13 22.03
C ALA A 647 6.88 8.37 21.25
N TYR A 648 6.49 7.39 20.43
CA TYR A 648 7.43 6.67 19.57
C TYR A 648 8.04 7.59 18.51
N ASP A 649 7.21 8.39 17.82
CA ASP A 649 7.70 9.31 16.79
C ASP A 649 8.64 10.38 17.37
N GLU A 650 8.31 10.91 18.56
CA GLU A 650 9.17 11.85 19.29
C GLU A 650 10.49 11.19 19.73
N ALA A 651 10.45 9.93 20.18
CA ALA A 651 11.66 9.19 20.57
C ALA A 651 12.58 8.94 19.37
N VAL A 652 12.02 8.58 18.21
CA VAL A 652 12.80 8.40 16.97
C VAL A 652 13.44 9.72 16.55
N ASP A 653 12.69 10.81 16.56
CA ASP A 653 13.22 12.12 16.18
C ASP A 653 14.34 12.57 17.12
N ALA A 654 14.14 12.49 18.43
CA ALA A 654 15.16 12.84 19.43
C ALA A 654 16.42 11.97 19.31
N PHE A 655 16.27 10.67 19.06
CA PHE A 655 17.40 9.77 18.85
C PHE A 655 18.20 10.13 17.58
N ASN A 656 17.53 10.48 16.49
CA ASN A 656 18.22 10.92 15.27
C ASN A 656 18.82 12.31 15.42
N GLU A 657 18.21 13.20 16.19
CA GLU A 657 18.75 14.54 16.48
C GLU A 657 20.08 14.43 17.22
N GLU A 658 20.14 13.61 18.27
CA GLU A 658 21.37 13.39 19.05
C GLU A 658 22.49 12.75 18.21
N ASN A 659 22.13 11.92 17.22
CA ASN A 659 23.09 11.32 16.29
C ASN A 659 23.43 12.20 15.07
N GLY A 660 22.85 13.40 14.96
CA GLY A 660 23.10 14.31 13.84
C GLY A 660 22.51 13.86 12.50
N THR A 661 21.51 12.98 12.51
CA THR A 661 20.84 12.42 11.32
C THR A 661 19.43 12.95 11.11
N LEU A 662 18.96 13.88 11.95
CA LEU A 662 17.66 14.51 11.82
C LEU A 662 17.72 15.74 10.90
N PHE A 663 17.08 15.65 9.74
CA PHE A 663 16.91 16.77 8.80
C PHE A 663 15.58 17.50 9.02
N PRO A 664 15.44 18.76 8.57
CA PRO A 664 14.16 19.49 8.61
C PRO A 664 13.02 18.68 7.97
N ALA A 665 11.82 18.74 8.55
CA ALA A 665 10.68 17.93 8.08
C ALA A 665 10.24 18.24 6.64
N ASN A 666 10.59 19.41 6.10
CA ASN A 666 10.32 19.84 4.73
C ASN A 666 11.49 19.60 3.76
N SER A 667 12.56 18.92 4.20
CA SER A 667 13.73 18.64 3.36
C SER A 667 13.54 17.48 2.37
N GLY A 668 12.44 16.73 2.49
CA GLY A 668 12.25 15.45 1.79
C GLY A 668 13.06 14.29 2.40
N VAL A 669 13.98 14.57 3.33
CA VAL A 669 14.76 13.55 4.04
C VAL A 669 14.14 13.30 5.41
N HIS A 670 13.74 12.06 5.65
CA HIS A 670 13.05 11.65 6.88
C HIS A 670 13.84 10.56 7.61
N PRO A 671 13.82 10.54 8.95
CA PRO A 671 14.34 9.39 9.69
C PRO A 671 13.52 8.15 9.36
N LEU A 672 14.16 6.99 9.45
CA LEU A 672 13.51 5.70 9.26
C LEU A 672 12.77 5.31 10.55
N TYR A 673 11.47 5.55 10.62
CA TYR A 673 10.66 5.26 11.83
C TYR A 673 10.60 3.76 12.13
N SER A 674 10.69 2.93 11.11
CA SER A 674 10.77 1.47 11.18
C SER A 674 12.13 0.94 11.63
N GLN A 675 13.13 1.78 11.92
CA GLN A 675 14.43 1.32 12.45
C GLN A 675 14.38 0.89 13.93
N GLY A 676 13.34 1.31 14.66
CA GLY A 676 13.28 1.16 16.11
C GLY A 676 14.04 2.26 16.85
N VAL A 677 13.91 2.26 18.17
CA VAL A 677 14.57 3.23 19.07
C VAL A 677 14.93 2.54 20.39
N PRO A 678 16.01 2.95 21.10
CA PRO A 678 16.27 2.39 22.42
C PRO A 678 15.09 2.65 23.37
N LEU A 679 14.74 1.64 24.17
CA LEU A 679 13.58 1.67 25.08
C LEU A 679 13.61 2.89 26.01
N MET A 680 14.79 3.34 26.40
CA MET A 680 14.99 4.47 27.30
C MET A 680 14.58 5.80 26.65
N TYR A 681 14.82 6.00 25.36
CA TYR A 681 14.29 7.18 24.64
C TYR A 681 12.78 7.13 24.58
N TYR A 682 12.21 5.94 24.32
CA TYR A 682 10.77 5.77 24.28
C TYR A 682 10.09 6.10 25.61
N ILE A 683 10.62 5.61 26.75
CA ILE A 683 10.08 5.93 28.09
C ILE A 683 10.22 7.43 28.41
N LYS A 684 11.34 8.08 28.04
CA LYS A 684 11.52 9.53 28.18
C LYS A 684 10.51 10.32 27.36
N ALA A 685 10.30 9.94 26.11
CA ALA A 685 9.33 10.60 25.24
C ALA A 685 7.89 10.39 25.72
N LEU A 686 7.59 9.20 26.29
CA LEU A 686 6.26 8.88 26.80
C LEU A 686 5.92 9.66 28.06
N LEU A 687 6.80 9.62 29.08
CA LEU A 687 6.49 10.08 30.45
C LEU A 687 7.24 11.35 30.86
N GLY A 688 8.15 11.86 30.02
CA GLY A 688 9.00 12.99 30.35
C GLY A 688 10.23 12.62 31.19
N ASN A 689 11.23 13.49 31.18
CA ASN A 689 12.56 13.21 31.76
C ASN A 689 12.51 12.90 33.27
N GLU A 690 11.74 13.67 34.04
CA GLU A 690 11.66 13.50 35.50
C GLU A 690 11.10 12.11 35.88
N HIS A 691 9.96 11.73 35.30
CA HIS A 691 9.33 10.43 35.57
C HIS A 691 10.16 9.27 35.04
N ALA A 692 10.77 9.43 33.86
CA ALA A 692 11.62 8.41 33.25
C ALA A 692 12.86 8.10 34.09
N GLU A 693 13.54 9.09 34.65
CA GLU A 693 14.72 8.85 35.51
C GLU A 693 14.36 8.08 36.79
N ASN A 694 13.19 8.34 37.37
CA ASN A 694 12.68 7.55 38.49
C ASN A 694 12.42 6.09 38.09
N ILE A 695 11.84 5.85 36.91
CA ILE A 695 11.62 4.50 36.37
C ILE A 695 12.95 3.78 36.14
N PHE A 696 13.95 4.45 35.55
CA PHE A 696 15.25 3.86 35.26
C PHE A 696 16.00 3.40 36.52
N ASN A 697 15.75 4.05 37.65
CA ASN A 697 16.32 3.71 38.94
C ASN A 697 15.46 2.71 39.74
N SER A 698 14.25 2.39 39.27
CA SER A 698 13.34 1.44 39.93
C SER A 698 13.83 -0.01 39.79
N ARG A 699 13.41 -0.87 40.73
CA ARG A 699 13.66 -2.32 40.76
C ARG A 699 12.37 -3.09 40.49
N PRO A 700 12.45 -4.35 40.04
CA PRO A 700 11.25 -5.14 39.79
C PRO A 700 10.48 -5.39 41.09
N ASN A 701 9.16 -5.38 41.02
CA ASN A 701 8.29 -5.43 42.20
C ASN A 701 7.95 -6.86 42.66
N ASN A 702 8.42 -7.89 41.96
CA ASN A 702 8.15 -9.29 42.25
C ASN A 702 9.42 -10.11 42.54
N VAL A 703 10.62 -9.50 42.49
CA VAL A 703 11.92 -10.14 42.74
C VAL A 703 12.74 -9.27 43.69
N LYS A 704 13.06 -9.80 44.89
CA LYS A 704 13.69 -9.07 46.01
C LYS A 704 15.04 -8.43 45.65
N ASP A 705 15.86 -9.13 44.86
CA ASP A 705 17.21 -8.70 44.47
C ASP A 705 17.34 -8.43 42.96
N GLY A 706 16.23 -8.11 42.29
CA GLY A 706 16.24 -7.88 40.86
C GLY A 706 16.99 -6.60 40.45
N LYS A 707 17.57 -6.62 39.25
CA LYS A 707 18.39 -5.51 38.72
C LYS A 707 17.60 -4.21 38.58
N PRO A 708 18.22 -3.02 38.68
CA PRO A 708 17.56 -1.77 38.31
C PRO A 708 17.13 -1.79 36.84
N PHE A 709 16.04 -1.08 36.51
CA PHE A 709 15.50 -1.02 35.14
C PHE A 709 16.57 -0.67 34.10
N ARG A 710 17.39 0.35 34.40
CA ARG A 710 18.49 0.81 33.53
C ARG A 710 19.48 -0.30 33.20
N GLU A 711 19.77 -1.19 34.14
CA GLU A 711 20.70 -2.30 33.92
C GLU A 711 20.02 -3.46 33.18
N ALA A 712 18.78 -3.80 33.56
CA ALA A 712 18.03 -4.91 32.97
C ALA A 712 17.70 -4.67 31.48
N TYR A 713 17.48 -3.41 31.10
CA TYR A 713 17.11 -3.01 29.75
C TYR A 713 18.18 -2.19 29.02
N LYS A 714 19.44 -2.21 29.46
CA LYS A 714 20.51 -1.35 28.92
C LYS A 714 20.64 -1.41 27.39
N ASP A 715 20.43 -2.59 26.79
CA ASP A 715 20.58 -2.85 25.35
C ASP A 715 19.23 -2.99 24.63
N ALA A 716 18.13 -2.68 25.32
CA ALA A 716 16.78 -2.98 24.87
C ALA A 716 16.23 -1.91 23.92
N TRP A 717 15.50 -2.37 22.90
CA TRP A 717 14.92 -1.56 21.84
C TRP A 717 13.43 -1.81 21.71
N VAL A 718 12.72 -0.79 21.27
CA VAL A 718 11.30 -0.85 20.91
C VAL A 718 11.18 -0.54 19.43
N ARG A 719 10.36 -1.32 18.72
CA ARG A 719 10.14 -1.15 17.29
C ARG A 719 8.67 -1.39 16.95
N PHE A 720 7.90 -0.32 16.87
CA PHE A 720 6.54 -0.35 16.35
C PHE A 720 6.21 0.96 15.64
N THR A 721 5.77 0.88 14.39
CA THR A 721 5.23 2.02 13.65
C THR A 721 3.72 2.04 13.68
N HIS A 722 3.05 0.90 13.87
CA HIS A 722 1.59 0.82 13.79
C HIS A 722 0.99 -0.27 14.70
N PHE A 723 -0.32 -0.19 14.92
CA PHE A 723 -1.08 -1.20 15.67
C PHE A 723 -1.85 -2.15 14.75
N GLN A 724 -2.02 -3.40 15.17
CA GLN A 724 -2.85 -4.41 14.50
C GLN A 724 -3.70 -5.18 15.50
N ARG A 725 -4.83 -5.73 15.05
CA ARG A 725 -5.77 -6.44 15.93
C ARG A 725 -5.33 -7.89 16.15
N ALA A 726 -5.25 -8.28 17.41
CA ALA A 726 -5.19 -9.68 17.82
C ALA A 726 -6.53 -10.38 17.53
N GLY A 727 -6.49 -11.53 16.87
CA GLY A 727 -7.71 -12.34 16.63
C GLY A 727 -8.20 -13.05 17.89
N ASP A 728 -7.27 -13.52 18.72
CA ASP A 728 -7.53 -14.20 19.99
C ASP A 728 -6.31 -14.09 20.92
N SER A 729 -6.35 -14.76 22.08
CA SER A 729 -5.29 -14.71 23.08
C SER A 729 -3.98 -15.41 22.66
N SER A 730 -3.95 -16.18 21.56
CA SER A 730 -2.74 -16.91 21.12
C SER A 730 -1.60 -15.99 20.71
N VAL A 731 -1.91 -14.74 20.33
CA VAL A 731 -0.91 -13.75 19.95
C VAL A 731 -0.30 -13.01 21.15
N ILE A 732 -0.71 -13.34 22.38
CA ILE A 732 -0.15 -12.78 23.62
C ILE A 732 0.99 -13.67 24.08
N SER A 733 2.08 -13.68 23.32
CA SER A 733 3.26 -14.51 23.58
C SER A 733 4.56 -13.85 23.12
N SER A 734 5.69 -14.27 23.70
CA SER A 734 7.01 -13.85 23.22
C SER A 734 7.31 -14.29 21.78
N GLU A 735 6.73 -15.41 21.35
CA GLU A 735 6.77 -15.88 19.96
C GLU A 735 6.09 -14.88 19.02
N ALA A 736 4.86 -14.47 19.33
CA ALA A 736 4.17 -13.45 18.54
C ALA A 736 4.90 -12.09 18.56
N CYS A 737 5.57 -11.75 19.67
CA CYS A 737 6.35 -10.53 19.77
C CYS A 737 7.52 -10.45 18.78
N TRP A 738 8.26 -11.55 18.51
CA TRP A 738 9.37 -11.46 17.56
C TRP A 738 8.85 -11.26 16.13
N ALA A 739 7.75 -11.91 15.78
CA ALA A 739 7.09 -11.74 14.48
C ALA A 739 6.54 -10.31 14.32
N ALA A 740 5.92 -9.76 15.36
CA ALA A 740 5.45 -8.38 15.40
C ALA A 740 6.61 -7.38 15.30
N ALA A 741 7.71 -7.64 16.01
CA ALA A 741 8.93 -6.84 15.92
C ALA A 741 9.52 -6.87 14.51
N ALA A 742 9.51 -8.02 13.80
CA ALA A 742 9.96 -8.12 12.42
C ALA A 742 9.13 -7.25 11.45
N ARG A 743 7.82 -7.09 11.71
CA ARG A 743 6.91 -6.21 10.96
C ARG A 743 6.82 -4.78 11.48
N ALA A 744 7.57 -4.42 12.52
CA ALA A 744 7.46 -3.13 13.20
C ALA A 744 6.02 -2.81 13.65
N MET A 745 5.34 -3.75 14.29
CA MET A 745 3.97 -3.56 14.79
C MET A 745 3.82 -3.89 16.27
N ALA A 746 2.79 -3.30 16.88
CA ALA A 746 2.26 -3.65 18.19
C ALA A 746 0.83 -4.18 18.06
N PHE A 747 0.33 -4.89 19.06
CA PHE A 747 -1.03 -5.44 19.03
C PHE A 747 -2.00 -4.62 19.87
N GLN A 748 -3.19 -4.36 19.33
CA GLN A 748 -4.41 -4.16 20.11
C GLN A 748 -4.98 -5.56 20.40
N CYS A 749 -5.21 -5.90 21.66
CA CYS A 749 -5.74 -7.19 22.08
C CYS A 749 -7.21 -7.35 21.67
N ASN A 750 -7.71 -8.59 21.66
CA ASN A 750 -9.10 -8.87 21.30
C ASN A 750 -10.07 -8.31 22.35
N SER A 751 -11.27 -7.92 21.92
CA SER A 751 -12.33 -7.45 22.83
C SER A 751 -12.69 -8.53 23.85
N GLY A 752 -12.59 -8.19 25.14
CA GLY A 752 -12.82 -9.14 26.24
C GLY A 752 -11.58 -9.95 26.65
N GLN A 753 -10.41 -9.68 26.07
CA GLN A 753 -9.14 -10.18 26.58
C GLN A 753 -8.98 -9.75 28.04
N ALA A 754 -8.65 -10.72 28.90
CA ALA A 754 -8.38 -10.43 30.31
C ALA A 754 -6.99 -9.78 30.46
N LEU A 755 -6.88 -8.89 31.45
CA LEU A 755 -5.64 -8.29 31.99
C LEU A 755 -4.95 -7.22 31.12
N ILE A 756 -4.90 -7.35 29.80
CA ILE A 756 -4.20 -6.40 28.91
C ILE A 756 -5.03 -6.02 27.69
N ASP A 757 -4.84 -4.79 27.24
CA ASP A 757 -5.52 -4.20 26.07
C ASP A 757 -4.53 -3.98 24.91
N ILE A 758 -3.24 -3.75 25.21
CA ILE A 758 -2.19 -3.50 24.20
C ILE A 758 -0.93 -4.29 24.56
N LEU A 759 -0.27 -4.84 23.54
CA LEU A 759 1.01 -5.55 23.64
C LEU A 759 2.06 -4.89 22.73
N VAL A 760 3.13 -4.36 23.33
CA VAL A 760 4.25 -3.75 22.58
C VAL A 760 5.49 -4.63 22.70
N PRO A 761 6.06 -5.13 21.58
CA PRO A 761 7.30 -5.91 21.61
C PRO A 761 8.51 -5.09 22.11
N VAL A 762 9.33 -5.73 22.95
CA VAL A 762 10.63 -5.20 23.40
C VAL A 762 11.72 -6.20 23.00
N ILE A 763 12.70 -5.73 22.23
CA ILE A 763 13.86 -6.51 21.82
C ILE A 763 14.94 -6.30 22.88
N LEU A 764 15.38 -7.35 23.56
CA LEU A 764 16.28 -7.21 24.72
C LEU A 764 17.72 -6.88 24.32
N TYR A 765 18.19 -7.45 23.20
CA TYR A 765 19.54 -7.27 22.69
C TYR A 765 19.52 -6.87 21.22
N LYS A 766 19.81 -5.59 20.93
CA LYS A 766 19.83 -5.03 19.56
C LYS A 766 20.67 -5.84 18.56
N ASN A 767 21.87 -6.25 18.99
CA ASN A 767 22.82 -6.98 18.16
C ASN A 767 22.50 -8.48 18.06
N GLY A 768 21.52 -8.95 18.83
CA GLY A 768 20.98 -10.29 18.70
C GLY A 768 20.05 -10.42 17.50
N THR A 769 19.84 -11.65 17.07
CA THR A 769 18.84 -11.98 16.05
C THR A 769 17.43 -11.95 16.64
N LEU A 770 16.42 -11.72 15.80
CA LEU A 770 15.02 -11.79 16.21
C LEU A 770 14.58 -13.24 16.34
N CYS A 771 14.29 -13.65 17.58
CA CYS A 771 13.72 -14.94 17.95
C CYS A 771 13.04 -14.80 19.29
N GLU A 772 12.23 -15.79 19.69
CA GLU A 772 11.51 -15.77 20.96
C GLU A 772 12.39 -15.40 22.16
N ALA A 773 13.59 -16.00 22.27
CA ALA A 773 14.51 -15.80 23.38
C ALA A 773 15.06 -14.36 23.50
N ASN A 774 15.01 -13.55 22.44
CA ASN A 774 15.43 -12.14 22.46
C ASN A 774 14.25 -11.18 22.70
N MET A 775 13.05 -11.70 22.96
CA MET A 775 11.85 -10.90 23.12
C MET A 775 11.37 -10.81 24.57
N SER A 776 10.87 -9.62 24.88
CA SER A 776 10.04 -9.25 26.01
C SER A 776 8.92 -8.33 25.51
N ALA A 777 8.15 -7.72 26.41
CA ALA A 777 7.10 -6.79 26.05
C ALA A 777 6.82 -5.72 27.12
N ILE A 778 6.14 -4.67 26.67
CA ILE A 778 5.32 -3.79 27.51
C ILE A 778 3.88 -4.31 27.41
N LEU A 779 3.40 -4.84 28.53
CA LEU A 779 2.04 -5.34 28.71
C LEU A 779 1.17 -4.20 29.24
N VAL A 780 0.26 -3.69 28.40
CA VAL A 780 -0.45 -2.45 28.70
C VAL A 780 -1.92 -2.74 28.99
N GLN A 781 -2.43 -2.16 30.08
CA GLN A 781 -3.85 -2.12 30.38
C GLN A 781 -4.34 -0.68 30.42
N VAL A 782 -5.46 -0.41 29.77
CA VAL A 782 -6.10 0.90 29.68
C VAL A 782 -7.39 0.88 30.49
N LYS A 783 -7.45 1.71 31.53
CA LYS A 783 -8.64 1.78 32.39
C LYS A 783 -9.48 3.02 32.11
N GLY A 784 -10.77 2.79 31.86
CA GLY A 784 -11.75 3.81 31.51
C GLY A 784 -12.72 4.24 32.63
N GLN A 785 -12.53 3.85 33.90
CA GLN A 785 -13.44 4.25 34.98
C GLN A 785 -12.81 5.23 35.97
N ARG A 786 -13.58 6.27 36.34
CA ARG A 786 -13.44 7.07 37.57
C ARG A 786 -14.25 6.50 38.75
N GLY A 787 -14.77 5.28 38.63
CA GLY A 787 -15.50 4.61 39.71
C GLY A 787 -14.53 4.12 40.77
N VAL A 788 -14.99 4.09 42.03
CA VAL A 788 -14.25 3.58 43.20
C VAL A 788 -13.57 2.26 42.84
N VAL A 789 -12.29 2.35 42.49
CA VAL A 789 -11.41 1.20 42.46
C VAL A 789 -11.40 0.75 43.91
N THR A 790 -12.10 -0.34 44.24
CA THR A 790 -11.67 -1.17 45.38
C THR A 790 -10.18 -1.31 45.19
N LYS A 791 -9.40 -0.76 46.13
CA LYS A 791 -7.92 -0.69 46.15
C LYS A 791 -7.30 -2.07 45.90
N ALA A 792 -7.37 -2.53 44.67
CA ALA A 792 -6.86 -3.78 44.16
C ALA A 792 -6.26 -3.39 42.82
N SER A 793 -4.97 -3.06 42.87
CA SER A 793 -4.16 -2.84 41.68
C SER A 793 -4.37 -4.02 40.72
N VAL A 794 -4.61 -3.77 39.42
CA VAL A 794 -4.73 -4.89 38.47
C VAL A 794 -3.36 -5.54 38.39
N LYS A 795 -3.28 -6.78 38.87
CA LYS A 795 -2.04 -7.54 38.85
C LYS A 795 -1.90 -8.19 37.47
N ILE A 796 -1.19 -7.51 36.57
CA ILE A 796 -0.73 -8.12 35.32
C ILE A 796 0.43 -9.05 35.65
N ASP A 797 0.23 -10.36 35.49
CA ASP A 797 1.25 -11.39 35.68
C ASP A 797 1.44 -12.14 34.35
N GLU A 798 2.69 -12.33 33.94
CA GLU A 798 3.00 -13.00 32.67
C GLU A 798 2.51 -14.46 32.67
N ARG A 799 2.46 -15.09 33.85
CA ARG A 799 2.04 -16.48 34.02
C ARG A 799 0.55 -16.68 33.74
N ASP A 800 -0.27 -15.71 34.14
CA ASP A 800 -1.71 -15.72 33.92
C ASP A 800 -2.03 -15.55 32.42
N LEU A 801 -1.13 -14.87 31.70
CA LEU A 801 -1.19 -14.68 30.25
C LEU A 801 -0.50 -15.80 29.45
N LYS A 802 0.34 -16.62 30.09
CA LYS A 802 1.27 -17.57 29.45
C LYS A 802 2.13 -16.87 28.39
N PHE A 803 2.61 -15.68 28.72
CA PHE A 803 3.33 -14.84 27.78
C PHE A 803 4.70 -15.43 27.39
N PHE A 804 5.46 -15.90 28.38
CA PHE A 804 6.70 -16.64 28.12
C PHE A 804 6.43 -18.15 28.00
N PRO A 805 7.22 -18.87 27.20
CA PRO A 805 7.11 -20.33 27.09
C PRO A 805 7.44 -20.97 28.45
N PRO A 806 6.85 -22.13 28.75
CA PRO A 806 7.24 -22.89 29.95
C PRO A 806 8.73 -23.26 29.86
N PRO A 807 9.46 -23.27 30.99
CA PRO A 807 10.89 -23.56 31.00
C PRO A 807 11.16 -24.96 30.42
N SER A 808 11.96 -25.01 29.34
CA SER A 808 12.28 -26.23 28.61
C SER A 808 13.44 -27.03 29.22
N ASP A 809 14.33 -26.37 30.00
CA ASP A 809 15.54 -26.93 30.61
C ASP A 809 15.72 -26.46 32.07
N GLU A 810 16.70 -27.05 32.79
CA GLU A 810 17.11 -26.63 34.15
C GLU A 810 17.62 -25.18 34.25
N ARG A 811 17.91 -24.50 33.12
CA ARG A 811 18.29 -23.07 33.10
C ARG A 811 17.06 -22.18 33.34
N SER A 812 17.13 -21.27 34.31
CA SER A 812 16.05 -20.30 34.55
C SER A 812 15.98 -19.30 33.40
N ASP A 813 14.83 -19.24 32.73
CA ASP A 813 14.47 -18.07 31.94
C ASP A 813 14.12 -16.92 32.91
N GLU A 814 14.90 -15.84 32.84
CA GLU A 814 14.80 -14.68 33.74
C GLU A 814 14.57 -13.39 32.95
N ARG A 815 14.06 -13.49 31.71
CA ARG A 815 13.77 -12.32 30.88
C ARG A 815 12.83 -11.36 31.62
N PRO A 816 13.21 -10.07 31.77
CA PRO A 816 12.36 -9.10 32.46
C PRO A 816 11.20 -8.69 31.55
N TYR A 817 10.07 -8.23 32.12
CA TYR A 817 8.94 -7.64 31.38
C TYR A 817 8.40 -6.39 32.06
N ILE A 818 7.72 -5.53 31.28
CA ILE A 818 7.16 -4.27 31.75
C ILE A 818 5.64 -4.39 31.79
N THR A 819 5.01 -3.90 32.85
CA THR A 819 3.56 -3.73 32.90
C THR A 819 3.23 -2.26 33.01
N LEU A 820 2.39 -1.74 32.12
CA LEU A 820 1.99 -0.33 32.08
C LEU A 820 0.47 -0.23 32.24
N VAL A 821 0.01 0.35 33.34
CA VAL A 821 -1.41 0.67 33.55
C VAL A 821 -1.66 2.13 33.22
N MET A 822 -2.46 2.41 32.19
CA MET A 822 -2.84 3.74 31.75
C MET A 822 -4.26 4.07 32.27
N GLU A 823 -4.34 4.76 33.40
CA GLU A 823 -5.60 5.25 33.98
C GLU A 823 -5.90 6.66 33.44
N LEU A 824 -6.36 6.71 32.18
CA LEU A 824 -6.55 7.98 31.45
C LEU A 824 -7.72 8.83 31.97
N GLY A 825 -8.54 8.28 32.87
CA GLY A 825 -9.57 9.05 33.59
C GLY A 825 -10.74 9.49 32.72
N VAL A 826 -11.18 8.63 31.78
CA VAL A 826 -12.40 8.76 30.95
C VAL A 826 -13.53 9.37 31.78
N GLN A 827 -14.06 10.50 31.31
CA GLN A 827 -15.00 11.32 32.04
C GLN A 827 -16.43 10.99 31.61
N PHE A 828 -17.29 10.66 32.57
CA PHE A 828 -18.74 10.72 32.41
C PHE A 828 -19.18 12.08 32.95
N ARG A 829 -19.60 13.05 32.12
CA ARG A 829 -20.08 14.33 32.65
C ARG A 829 -21.47 14.11 33.22
N THR A 830 -21.59 14.01 34.55
CA THR A 830 -22.89 14.20 35.20
C THR A 830 -23.30 15.66 34.99
N ALA A 831 -24.41 15.85 34.29
CA ALA A 831 -24.95 17.17 33.96
C ALA A 831 -25.35 17.98 35.20
N LYS A 832 -24.40 18.68 35.82
CA LYS A 832 -24.64 19.91 36.59
C LYS A 832 -23.47 20.88 36.39
N PRO A 833 -23.70 22.15 35.99
CA PRO A 833 -22.69 23.18 36.11
C PRO A 833 -22.55 23.51 37.60
N SER A 834 -21.35 23.35 38.18
CA SER A 834 -21.10 23.79 39.55
C SER A 834 -21.26 25.31 39.62
N LYS A 835 -22.31 25.79 40.29
CA LYS A 835 -22.36 27.17 40.79
C LYS A 835 -21.35 27.27 41.94
N TYR A 836 -20.10 27.58 41.63
CA TYR A 836 -19.24 28.22 42.62
C TYR A 836 -19.53 29.71 42.56
N THR A 837 -20.19 30.19 43.61
CA THR A 837 -20.35 31.60 43.94
C THR A 837 -19.01 32.31 43.92
N ALA A 838 -18.97 33.45 43.24
CA ALA A 838 -17.88 34.41 43.30
C ALA A 838 -17.60 34.79 44.77
N GLY A 839 -16.36 34.59 45.20
CA GLY A 839 -15.91 35.01 46.53
C GLY A 839 -14.72 34.18 46.99
N HIS A 840 -13.52 34.77 46.89
CA HIS A 840 -12.18 34.24 47.19
C HIS A 840 -11.55 33.47 46.03
N ALA A 841 -10.64 34.14 45.33
CA ALA A 841 -9.67 33.51 44.46
C ALA A 841 -8.81 32.56 45.31
N PRO A 842 -8.82 31.23 45.05
CA PRO A 842 -7.73 30.38 45.49
C PRO A 842 -6.57 30.64 44.53
N ASP A 843 -5.45 30.98 45.13
CA ASP A 843 -4.14 31.17 44.54
C ASP A 843 -3.83 30.14 43.44
N VAL A 844 -3.27 30.63 42.33
CA VAL A 844 -2.83 29.85 41.17
C VAL A 844 -1.54 29.13 41.54
N ASN A 845 -1.61 28.18 42.45
CA ASN A 845 -0.50 27.30 42.78
C ASN A 845 -0.76 25.92 42.20
N ARG A 846 0.05 25.61 41.16
CA ARG A 846 0.26 24.28 40.59
C ARG A 846 0.25 23.24 41.71
N SER A 847 -0.77 22.39 41.76
CA SER A 847 -0.66 21.14 42.53
C SER A 847 0.46 20.32 41.90
N PRO A 848 1.59 20.06 42.60
CA PRO A 848 2.68 19.29 42.02
C PRO A 848 2.20 17.85 41.84
N SER A 849 2.29 17.34 40.60
CA SER A 849 2.18 15.91 40.34
C SER A 849 3.23 15.19 41.19
N LYS A 850 2.80 14.36 42.14
CA LYS A 850 3.71 13.66 43.06
C LYS A 850 4.07 12.31 42.45
N VAL A 851 5.37 12.04 42.32
CA VAL A 851 5.89 10.69 42.11
C VAL A 851 5.97 10.02 43.49
N MET A 852 5.24 8.93 43.68
CA MET A 852 5.42 8.07 44.86
C MET A 852 6.13 6.78 44.43
N VAL A 853 7.35 6.60 44.91
CA VAL A 853 8.03 5.31 44.89
C VAL A 853 7.53 4.56 46.12
N SER A 854 6.84 3.43 45.91
CA SER A 854 6.58 2.51 47.02
C SER A 854 7.94 2.08 47.60
N LYS A 855 8.23 2.45 48.85
CA LYS A 855 9.33 1.79 49.58
C LYS A 855 8.94 0.32 49.63
N ALA A 856 9.84 -0.56 49.18
CA ALA A 856 9.65 -2.00 49.28
C ALA A 856 9.11 -2.32 50.69
N SER A 857 7.89 -2.84 50.78
CA SER A 857 7.39 -3.30 52.07
C SER A 857 8.29 -4.46 52.51
N ASP A 858 8.82 -4.39 53.72
CA ASP A 858 9.55 -5.49 54.35
C ASP A 858 8.67 -6.74 54.60
N ARG A 859 7.39 -6.71 54.18
CA ARG A 859 6.48 -7.85 54.22
C ARG A 859 6.47 -8.57 52.88
N PHE A 860 7.59 -9.21 52.55
CA PHE A 860 7.54 -10.37 51.66
C PHE A 860 6.78 -11.48 52.41
N SER A 861 5.63 -11.91 51.89
CA SER A 861 5.01 -13.17 52.31
C SER A 861 6.04 -14.30 52.12
N GLU A 862 6.57 -14.82 53.23
CA GLU A 862 7.59 -15.89 53.27
C GLU A 862 7.10 -17.23 52.67
N ARG A 863 5.85 -17.33 52.19
CA ARG A 863 5.25 -18.60 51.78
C ARG A 863 5.41 -18.99 50.31
N LEU A 864 6.19 -18.29 49.49
CA LEU A 864 6.34 -18.61 48.05
C LEU A 864 7.79 -18.52 47.53
N VAL A 865 8.75 -19.04 48.30
CA VAL A 865 10.21 -19.01 48.02
C VAL A 865 10.66 -20.01 46.93
N SER A 866 9.76 -20.73 46.24
CA SER A 866 10.17 -21.84 45.34
C SER A 866 9.73 -21.77 43.87
N SER A 867 9.66 -20.60 43.23
CA SER A 867 9.58 -20.58 41.75
C SER A 867 10.42 -19.46 41.12
N LYS A 868 11.26 -19.84 40.16
CA LYS A 868 11.96 -18.95 39.23
C LYS A 868 10.92 -18.02 38.57
N LYS A 869 11.03 -16.70 38.79
CA LYS A 869 10.05 -15.69 38.34
C LYS A 869 10.72 -14.72 37.37
N HIS A 870 10.03 -14.41 36.27
CA HIS A 870 10.42 -13.32 35.38
C HIS A 870 10.34 -11.96 36.12
N PRO A 871 11.39 -11.12 36.13
CA PRO A 871 11.36 -9.81 36.79
C PRO A 871 10.32 -8.87 36.15
N ARG A 872 9.41 -8.31 36.96
CA ARG A 872 8.35 -7.39 36.53
C ARG A 872 8.65 -5.95 36.93
N TYR A 873 8.68 -5.05 35.95
CA TYR A 873 8.74 -3.60 36.18
C TYR A 873 7.35 -2.99 36.00
N ALA A 874 6.68 -2.72 37.12
CA ALA A 874 5.31 -2.19 37.12
C ALA A 874 5.29 -0.67 37.15
N ILE A 875 4.60 -0.08 36.17
CA ILE A 875 4.39 1.35 35.98
C ILE A 875 2.88 1.60 35.94
N THR A 876 2.38 2.50 36.79
CA THR A 876 0.99 2.97 36.75
C THR A 876 0.98 4.47 36.50
N VAL A 877 0.22 4.91 35.50
CA VAL A 877 0.08 6.33 35.15
C VAL A 877 -1.37 6.73 35.34
N ARG A 878 -1.61 7.68 36.24
CA ARG A 878 -2.94 8.24 36.53
C ARG A 878 -3.05 9.64 35.95
N GLY A 879 -4.06 9.83 35.10
CA GLY A 879 -4.35 11.10 34.42
C GLY A 879 -3.99 11.09 32.94
N CYS A 880 -4.40 12.15 32.24
CA CYS A 880 -4.09 12.38 30.83
C CYS A 880 -3.81 13.87 30.64
N SER A 881 -2.59 14.28 30.92
CA SER A 881 -2.16 15.69 30.84
C SER A 881 -0.65 15.79 30.53
N PRO A 882 -0.16 16.99 30.17
CA PRO A 882 1.27 17.22 29.96
C PRO A 882 2.15 16.90 31.19
N SER A 883 1.55 16.81 32.39
CA SER A 883 2.28 16.54 33.63
C SER A 883 2.67 15.05 33.81
N VAL A 884 2.00 14.15 33.09
CA VAL A 884 2.22 12.69 33.17
C VAL A 884 2.58 12.07 31.82
N TYR A 885 2.20 12.69 30.70
CA TYR A 885 2.60 12.29 29.36
C TYR A 885 3.20 13.48 28.59
N ALA A 886 4.47 13.39 28.20
CA ALA A 886 5.19 14.53 27.61
C ALA A 886 4.72 14.94 26.20
N VAL A 887 4.02 14.02 25.52
CA VAL A 887 3.44 14.25 24.18
C VAL A 887 2.02 14.82 24.21
N VAL A 888 1.38 14.86 25.37
CA VAL A 888 0.09 15.55 25.52
C VAL A 888 0.36 17.04 25.63
N ASP A 889 -0.10 17.81 24.66
CA ASP A 889 0.08 19.26 24.58
C ASP A 889 -1.18 20.05 24.96
N ASN A 890 -2.36 19.53 24.61
CA ASN A 890 -3.66 20.15 24.90
C ASN A 890 -4.55 19.21 25.74
N LYS A 891 -4.64 19.48 27.05
CA LYS A 891 -5.46 18.69 27.98
C LYS A 891 -6.94 18.62 27.58
N ASP A 892 -7.50 19.69 27.01
CA ASP A 892 -8.92 19.77 26.70
C ASP A 892 -9.31 18.92 25.49
N VAL A 893 -8.44 18.83 24.48
CA VAL A 893 -8.62 17.95 23.31
C VAL A 893 -8.64 16.49 23.76
N PHE A 894 -7.66 16.09 24.57
CA PHE A 894 -7.59 14.73 25.11
C PHE A 894 -8.75 14.43 26.07
N ALA A 895 -9.17 15.40 26.89
CA ALA A 895 -10.36 15.25 27.73
C ALA A 895 -11.63 15.05 26.89
N THR A 896 -11.75 15.72 25.75
CA THR A 896 -12.90 15.55 24.84
C THR A 896 -12.88 14.21 24.12
N LEU A 897 -11.70 13.76 23.67
CA LEU A 897 -11.48 12.41 23.16
C LEU A 897 -11.87 11.35 24.19
N LEU A 898 -11.52 11.57 25.47
CA LEU A 898 -11.83 10.66 26.57
C LEU A 898 -13.25 10.84 27.15
N ALA A 899 -14.04 11.80 26.69
CA ALA A 899 -15.40 12.01 27.20
C ALA A 899 -16.33 10.90 26.71
N SER A 900 -17.02 10.20 27.60
CA SER A 900 -18.02 9.20 27.22
C SER A 900 -19.34 9.91 26.92
N ARG A 901 -19.61 10.17 25.63
CA ARG A 901 -20.89 10.78 25.21
C ARG A 901 -22.04 9.77 25.32
N HIS A 902 -22.61 9.64 26.51
CA HIS A 902 -23.88 8.92 26.69
C HIS A 902 -25.07 9.73 26.15
N ILE A 903 -26.22 9.07 26.01
CA ILE A 903 -27.44 9.64 25.41
C ILE A 903 -27.82 11.04 25.92
N LEU A 904 -27.52 11.37 27.19
CA LEU A 904 -27.75 12.70 27.74
C LEU A 904 -26.80 13.77 27.21
N GLU A 905 -25.52 13.45 27.04
CA GLU A 905 -24.51 14.38 26.51
C GLU A 905 -24.75 14.68 25.02
N GLU A 906 -25.45 13.79 24.31
CA GLU A 906 -25.83 13.98 22.91
C GLU A 906 -27.20 14.61 22.73
N HIS A 907 -27.95 14.76 23.83
CA HIS A 907 -29.29 15.31 23.75
C HIS A 907 -29.22 16.75 23.25
N PRO A 908 -29.95 17.13 22.18
CA PRO A 908 -29.80 18.45 21.55
C PRO A 908 -30.13 19.61 22.48
N ARG A 909 -30.91 19.36 23.55
CA ARG A 909 -31.18 20.32 24.61
C ARG A 909 -30.36 19.96 25.85
N GLN A 910 -29.24 20.66 26.03
CA GLN A 910 -28.29 20.47 27.13
C GLN A 910 -28.68 21.22 28.43
N ASN A 911 -29.86 21.84 28.49
CA ASN A 911 -30.33 22.48 29.71
C ASN A 911 -30.77 21.43 30.76
N ALA A 912 -30.60 21.76 32.04
CA ALA A 912 -30.81 20.82 33.15
C ALA A 912 -32.23 20.25 33.20
N GLU A 913 -33.25 21.04 32.85
CA GLU A 913 -34.65 20.61 32.82
C GLU A 913 -34.88 19.53 31.77
N ALA A 914 -34.38 19.72 30.55
CA ALA A 914 -34.48 18.75 29.48
C ALA A 914 -33.71 17.47 29.81
N LEU A 915 -32.48 17.59 30.32
CA LEU A 915 -31.67 16.43 30.70
C LEU A 915 -32.29 15.64 31.85
N SER A 916 -32.86 16.32 32.85
CA SER A 916 -33.61 15.68 33.94
C SER A 916 -34.87 14.98 33.42
N ALA A 917 -35.60 15.58 32.49
CA ALA A 917 -36.76 14.95 31.85
C ALA A 917 -36.37 13.68 31.08
N VAL A 918 -35.24 13.68 30.36
CA VAL A 918 -34.73 12.49 29.66
C VAL A 918 -34.23 11.43 30.66
N ARG A 919 -33.57 11.83 31.76
CA ARG A 919 -33.19 10.91 32.85
C ARG A 919 -34.38 10.18 33.45
N ARG A 920 -35.54 10.86 33.61
CA ARG A 920 -36.78 10.22 34.09
C ARG A 920 -37.34 9.13 33.19
N LEU A 921 -36.97 9.13 31.90
CA LEU A 921 -37.26 8.03 30.96
C LEU A 921 -36.40 6.79 31.25
N LYS A 922 -35.42 6.89 32.15
CA LYS A 922 -34.53 5.81 32.61
C LYS A 922 -33.81 5.10 31.45
N PRO A 923 -33.16 5.84 30.51
CA PRO A 923 -32.34 5.20 29.49
C PRO A 923 -31.14 4.44 30.09
N PHE A 924 -30.76 4.81 31.31
CA PHE A 924 -29.87 4.10 32.21
C PHE A 924 -30.27 4.44 33.65
N TRP A 925 -29.80 3.65 34.62
CA TRP A 925 -30.13 3.80 36.04
C TRP A 925 -28.96 4.41 36.81
N THR A 926 -29.21 5.50 37.54
CA THR A 926 -28.23 6.16 38.42
C THR A 926 -28.88 6.55 39.74
N CYS A 927 -28.13 6.54 40.85
CA CYS A 927 -28.61 7.09 42.12
C CYS A 927 -29.01 8.56 41.93
N GLY A 928 -30.20 8.92 42.40
CA GLY A 928 -30.83 10.23 42.20
C GLY A 928 -32.36 10.14 42.14
N PRO A 929 -33.06 11.25 42.39
CA PRO A 929 -34.53 11.28 42.37
C PRO A 929 -35.09 10.93 40.99
N GLU A 930 -34.38 11.20 39.89
CA GLU A 930 -34.90 10.94 38.54
C GLU A 930 -35.07 9.45 38.20
N CYS A 931 -34.33 8.54 38.86
CA CYS A 931 -34.44 7.10 38.64
C CYS A 931 -35.18 6.38 39.78
N PHE A 932 -35.13 6.90 41.00
CA PHE A 932 -35.54 6.20 42.23
C PHE A 932 -36.57 6.95 43.10
N ASP A 933 -37.18 8.05 42.62
CA ASP A 933 -38.22 8.81 43.32
C ASP A 933 -39.39 7.95 43.84
N TRP A 934 -39.72 6.87 43.15
CA TRP A 934 -40.79 5.92 43.50
C TRP A 934 -40.44 4.95 44.64
N THR A 935 -39.17 4.86 45.05
CA THR A 935 -38.75 3.85 46.06
C THR A 935 -38.96 4.29 47.51
N GLY A 936 -39.12 5.59 47.76
CA GLY A 936 -39.13 6.15 49.12
C GLY A 936 -37.80 6.00 49.89
N THR A 937 -36.73 5.49 49.26
CA THR A 937 -35.44 5.21 49.91
C THR A 937 -34.44 6.35 49.74
N THR A 938 -33.97 6.95 50.83
CA THR A 938 -32.99 8.05 50.79
C THR A 938 -31.60 7.61 50.32
N LYS A 939 -31.23 6.34 50.50
CA LYS A 939 -29.91 5.81 50.08
C LYS A 939 -29.69 5.85 48.56
N LEU A 940 -30.75 5.66 47.77
CA LEU A 940 -30.69 5.66 46.31
C LEU A 940 -31.03 7.03 45.70
N SER A 941 -31.51 7.99 46.50
CA SER A 941 -31.85 9.35 46.05
C SER A 941 -30.68 10.34 46.10
N VAL A 942 -29.54 9.96 46.69
CA VAL A 942 -28.33 10.83 46.75
C VAL A 942 -27.40 10.49 45.60
N GLU A 943 -27.10 11.50 44.77
CA GLU A 943 -26.11 11.42 43.70
C GLU A 943 -24.71 11.31 44.33
N GLN A 944 -24.03 10.17 44.16
CA GLN A 944 -22.66 9.99 44.64
C GLN A 944 -21.68 10.64 43.67
N ILE A 945 -20.94 11.65 44.13
CA ILE A 945 -19.84 12.26 43.37
C ILE A 945 -18.55 11.52 43.76
N PRO A 946 -17.90 10.78 42.85
CA PRO A 946 -16.66 10.10 43.17
C PRO A 946 -15.53 11.11 43.40
N ASP A 947 -14.71 10.86 44.43
CA ASP A 947 -13.46 11.61 44.66
C ASP A 947 -12.53 11.47 43.45
N VAL A 948 -11.90 12.58 43.05
CA VAL A 948 -10.95 12.60 41.93
C VAL A 948 -9.53 12.32 42.47
N PRO A 949 -8.90 11.18 42.13
CA PRO A 949 -7.53 10.90 42.53
C PRO A 949 -6.56 11.89 41.87
N ALA A 950 -5.45 12.20 42.54
CA ALA A 950 -4.41 13.07 41.99
C ALA A 950 -3.70 12.43 40.78
N GLU A 951 -3.35 13.24 39.77
CA GLU A 951 -2.52 12.83 38.64
C GLU A 951 -1.10 12.44 39.13
N GLY A 952 -0.51 11.39 38.56
CA GLY A 952 0.84 10.95 38.95
C GLY A 952 1.32 9.70 38.22
N VAL A 953 2.63 9.47 38.29
CA VAL A 953 3.31 8.26 37.79
C VAL A 953 3.84 7.49 39.00
N TYR A 954 3.54 6.19 39.06
CA TYR A 954 3.81 5.32 40.19
C TYR A 954 4.63 4.11 39.72
N THR A 955 5.60 3.70 40.54
CA THR A 955 6.40 2.49 40.32
C THR A 955 6.25 1.53 41.49
N GLY A 956 6.13 0.23 41.19
CA GLY A 956 5.84 -0.82 42.18
C GLY A 956 4.34 -1.05 42.43
N CYS A 957 4.00 -1.95 43.35
CA CYS A 957 2.62 -2.12 43.82
C CYS A 957 2.36 -1.11 44.95
N ASP A 958 1.20 -0.43 44.93
CA ASP A 958 0.79 0.47 46.02
C ASP A 958 0.85 -0.30 47.36
N ALA A 959 1.54 0.28 48.36
CA ALA A 959 1.90 -0.39 49.62
C ALA A 959 0.74 -0.62 50.61
N ASP A 960 -0.51 -0.39 50.19
CA ASP A 960 -1.70 -0.45 51.04
C ASP A 960 -2.47 -1.80 50.93
N ASP A 961 -2.03 -2.72 50.08
CA ASP A 961 -2.78 -3.94 49.73
C ASP A 961 -2.72 -5.06 50.81
N ASP A 962 -2.03 -4.85 51.94
CA ASP A 962 -1.88 -5.86 53.02
C ASP A 962 -2.87 -5.69 54.19
N VAL A 963 -3.86 -4.78 54.12
CA VAL A 963 -4.77 -4.49 55.26
C VAL A 963 -6.07 -5.31 55.25
N PHE A 964 -6.32 -6.17 54.26
CA PHE A 964 -7.51 -7.03 54.28
C PHE A 964 -7.15 -8.48 53.96
N LEU A 965 -6.73 -9.19 55.02
CA LEU A 965 -7.01 -10.62 55.22
C LEU A 965 -8.14 -10.76 56.24
#